data_AF-A0A1G0XPA5-F1
#
_entry.id   AF-A0A1G0XPA5-F1
#
_cell.length_a   1.000
_cell.length_b   1.000
_cell.length_c   1.000
_cell.angle_alpha   90.00
_cell.angle_beta   90.00
_cell.angle_gamma   90.00
#
_symmetry.space_group_name_H-M   'P 1'
#
loop_
_entity.id
_entity.type
_entity.pdbx_description
1 polymer ?
#
loop_
_entity_poly.entity_id
_entity_poly.type
_entity_poly.pdbx_seq_one_letter_code
_entity_poly.pdbx_strand_id
1 'polypeptide(L)'
;MSVLKIRDNLFWVGALDEDLRVFDVVMRTEHGTSYNSYILKTPHYNVLFETVKEKFFDTFLKNIREVCDPASIDYIVIDHTEPDHAGSLARLLDLAPHAKVLASPIALQFLGDISNRKIPGKAVFDNEVLDLGSVKLRFLSVPFLHWPDSIYTYIESIDTLISCDSFGCHYADERICNDLIQGDFIPAYKYYFDMIMGPFKPYVQYALKRIRHLNIKTICPGHGPVLRDNIDLYLKLYDDWSRSPEQTTRKKPLVSIAYVSAYGYTEKLAREIAEGIREETDAEIRLHDMVYDDKEKVLAEMAEADGILAGSPTINGDALPPVQDLLMTLNGILHGGKVAGSFGSFGWSGEAADMLMARMKLLRMETVEPPLRITFKPDSPKIALARKYGRKFGKRLSEKWEKKTDSGTGRSYWKCTVCGEVFEGALPPPSCPVCGAGKEAFIEYIPEITTFKDDKPLNAVIIGGGAAAVAAAEALRERNATAEIHIFTNESVLPYYRPVLTRGIAEKLQDTEFFIKPSHYYEEKNIKIHVGSTILSIDTESKQICDSDGKAHAYDKLLIATGASSFLPPIQGSELPEVIALRNKNDFEKLAALCSGGKKKVIVIGGGLLGLETAYYLSEMKHSVSILEACPCVLPRQLDPEAAPFLERAVRATGVSFTPGTYVVEICGQKKVSGIKTRQDMIIPCDIVLISAGIRSNTDLAREAKIKVERAIIVDQLMRTSSPDVFAAGDCAEFEGRIDGIWETAIEQGKSAGASMAGDERPYKPRIYGASLHAFGLELFSVGDIGSDKNASYMCAMAKDELKGSYRKIFFKDEKVAGGILLGDLRLTNPLLSSVSKNFGREEAEEAGLL
;
A
#
# COMPACT_ATOMS: atom_id res chain seq x y z
N MET A 1 -17.66 -37.73 -17.98
CA MET A 1 -17.98 -38.09 -16.58
C MET A 1 -19.33 -37.46 -16.25
N SER A 2 -20.15 -38.08 -15.40
CA SER A 2 -21.43 -37.50 -14.94
C SER A 2 -21.20 -36.50 -13.82
N VAL A 3 -22.05 -35.48 -13.70
CA VAL A 3 -22.06 -34.54 -12.55
C VAL A 3 -22.07 -35.29 -11.21
N LEU A 4 -21.26 -34.81 -10.26
CA LEU A 4 -21.23 -35.34 -8.89
C LEU A 4 -21.80 -34.33 -7.88
N LYS A 5 -22.75 -34.77 -7.05
CA LYS A 5 -23.27 -33.96 -5.94
C LYS A 5 -22.28 -34.01 -4.77
N ILE A 6 -21.75 -32.85 -4.38
CA ILE A 6 -20.76 -32.72 -3.30
C ILE A 6 -21.44 -32.54 -1.94
N ARG A 7 -22.38 -31.59 -1.89
CA ARG A 7 -23.20 -31.20 -0.74
C ARG A 7 -24.62 -30.86 -1.22
N ASP A 8 -25.50 -30.47 -0.32
CA ASP A 8 -26.83 -30.00 -0.71
C ASP A 8 -26.73 -28.77 -1.60
N ASN A 9 -27.30 -28.92 -2.79
CA ASN A 9 -27.30 -27.94 -3.88
C ASN A 9 -25.93 -27.53 -4.44
N LEU A 10 -24.83 -28.19 -4.05
CA LEU A 10 -23.49 -27.96 -4.58
C LEU A 10 -23.04 -29.15 -5.42
N PHE A 11 -22.71 -28.89 -6.68
CA PHE A 11 -22.38 -29.89 -7.70
C PHE A 11 -21.00 -29.63 -8.28
N TRP A 12 -20.20 -30.68 -8.46
CA TRP A 12 -18.96 -30.60 -9.22
C TRP A 12 -19.26 -30.72 -10.72
N VAL A 13 -18.71 -29.79 -11.50
CA VAL A 13 -18.89 -29.69 -12.96
C VAL A 13 -17.56 -29.59 -13.72
N GLY A 14 -16.43 -29.82 -13.05
CA GLY A 14 -15.08 -29.67 -13.60
C GLY A 14 -14.67 -30.68 -14.68
N ALA A 15 -13.37 -30.90 -14.83
CA ALA A 15 -12.80 -31.85 -15.79
C ALA A 15 -11.61 -32.63 -15.22
N LEU A 16 -11.34 -33.82 -15.74
CA LEU A 16 -10.12 -34.60 -15.45
C LEU A 16 -9.12 -34.51 -16.60
N ASP A 17 -7.83 -34.50 -16.26
CA ASP A 17 -6.68 -34.56 -17.16
C ASP A 17 -5.73 -35.66 -16.71
N GLU A 18 -6.14 -36.91 -16.96
CA GLU A 18 -5.42 -38.12 -16.55
C GLU A 18 -4.08 -38.29 -17.28
N ASP A 19 -3.92 -37.64 -18.44
CA ASP A 19 -2.74 -37.74 -19.30
C ASP A 19 -1.67 -36.69 -18.98
N LEU A 20 -1.96 -35.72 -18.11
CA LEU A 20 -0.98 -34.72 -17.72
C LEU A 20 0.18 -35.41 -16.96
N ARG A 21 1.41 -35.19 -17.43
CA ARG A 21 2.63 -35.69 -16.77
C ARG A 21 3.52 -34.59 -16.22
N VAL A 22 3.43 -33.39 -16.81
CA VAL A 22 4.17 -32.21 -16.37
C VAL A 22 3.18 -31.03 -16.32
N PHE A 23 2.98 -30.48 -15.13
CA PHE A 23 2.20 -29.27 -14.90
C PHE A 23 3.15 -28.05 -14.93
N ASP A 24 2.75 -27.02 -15.67
CA ASP A 24 3.48 -25.76 -15.90
C ASP A 24 4.99 -25.90 -16.09
N VAL A 25 5.35 -26.88 -16.92
CA VAL A 25 6.72 -27.24 -17.35
C VAL A 25 7.71 -27.61 -16.24
N VAL A 26 7.36 -27.50 -14.95
CA VAL A 26 8.28 -27.68 -13.82
C VAL A 26 7.85 -28.73 -12.79
N MET A 27 6.57 -29.10 -12.73
CA MET A 27 6.05 -30.05 -11.74
C MET A 27 5.66 -31.38 -12.37
N ARG A 28 6.09 -32.51 -11.80
CA ARG A 28 5.65 -33.83 -12.26
C ARG A 28 4.28 -34.19 -11.68
N THR A 29 3.39 -34.71 -12.51
CA THR A 29 2.05 -35.16 -12.10
C THR A 29 1.89 -36.65 -12.40
N GLU A 30 2.27 -37.51 -11.45
CA GLU A 30 2.24 -38.97 -11.62
C GLU A 30 0.82 -39.50 -11.90
N HIS A 31 -0.19 -38.88 -11.27
CA HIS A 31 -1.57 -39.30 -11.31
C HIS A 31 -2.46 -38.39 -12.19
N GLY A 32 -1.87 -37.58 -13.08
CA GLY A 32 -2.63 -36.54 -13.78
C GLY A 32 -3.12 -35.44 -12.84
N THR A 33 -4.16 -34.69 -13.25
CA THR A 33 -4.82 -33.69 -12.40
C THR A 33 -6.32 -33.59 -12.68
N SER A 34 -7.05 -32.85 -11.86
CA SER A 34 -8.39 -32.35 -12.19
C SER A 34 -8.39 -30.82 -12.23
N TYR A 35 -9.36 -30.24 -12.95
CA TYR A 35 -9.71 -28.83 -12.92
C TYR A 35 -11.12 -28.75 -12.34
N ASN A 36 -11.20 -28.46 -11.05
CA ASN A 36 -12.45 -28.52 -10.31
C ASN A 36 -13.18 -27.19 -10.42
N SER A 37 -14.44 -27.26 -10.84
CA SER A 37 -15.37 -26.14 -10.83
C SER A 37 -16.68 -26.62 -10.22
N TYR A 38 -17.40 -25.71 -9.57
CA TYR A 38 -18.57 -26.05 -8.75
C TYR A 38 -19.77 -25.17 -9.09
N ILE A 39 -20.97 -25.73 -9.14
CA ILE A 39 -22.22 -24.97 -9.22
C ILE A 39 -22.99 -25.11 -7.92
N LEU A 40 -23.29 -23.98 -7.30
CA LEU A 40 -24.23 -23.86 -6.20
C LEU A 40 -25.57 -23.36 -6.72
N LYS A 41 -26.62 -24.16 -6.50
CA LYS A 41 -28.00 -23.78 -6.81
C LYS A 41 -28.67 -23.18 -5.58
N THR A 42 -29.28 -22.03 -5.74
CA THR A 42 -30.16 -21.42 -4.74
C THR A 42 -31.58 -21.30 -5.31
N PRO A 43 -32.60 -20.93 -4.51
CA PRO A 43 -33.94 -20.73 -5.04
C PRO A 43 -34.04 -19.67 -6.16
N HIS A 44 -33.10 -18.71 -6.20
CA HIS A 44 -33.16 -17.56 -7.10
C HIS A 44 -31.95 -17.39 -8.01
N TYR A 45 -30.80 -17.99 -7.64
CA TYR A 45 -29.52 -17.77 -8.30
C TYR A 45 -28.76 -19.08 -8.53
N ASN A 46 -28.06 -19.17 -9.65
CA ASN A 46 -27.01 -20.15 -9.88
C ASN A 46 -25.64 -19.47 -9.79
N VAL A 47 -24.79 -19.98 -8.89
CA VAL A 47 -23.43 -19.48 -8.68
C VAL A 47 -22.44 -20.53 -9.16
N LEU A 48 -21.59 -20.17 -10.11
CA LEU A 48 -20.46 -20.98 -10.56
C LEU A 48 -19.19 -20.53 -9.81
N PHE A 49 -18.39 -21.47 -9.34
CA PHE A 49 -17.07 -21.24 -8.74
C PHE A 49 -16.00 -21.84 -9.63
N GLU A 50 -15.00 -21.05 -9.97
CA GLU A 50 -13.94 -21.36 -10.93
C GLU A 50 -14.45 -21.75 -12.32
N THR A 51 -13.54 -21.83 -13.28
CA THR A 51 -13.77 -22.48 -14.56
C THR A 51 -12.79 -23.64 -14.72
N VAL A 52 -12.37 -23.94 -15.95
CA VAL A 52 -11.36 -24.96 -16.23
C VAL A 52 -10.39 -24.45 -17.27
N LYS A 53 -9.27 -25.15 -17.42
CA LYS A 53 -8.32 -24.93 -18.51
C LYS A 53 -9.03 -25.00 -19.85
N GLU A 54 -8.73 -24.04 -20.74
CA GLU A 54 -9.49 -23.81 -21.98
C GLU A 54 -9.69 -25.08 -22.83
N LYS A 55 -8.69 -25.97 -22.91
CA LYS A 55 -8.78 -27.23 -23.67
C LYS A 55 -9.88 -28.18 -23.16
N PHE A 56 -10.35 -28.02 -21.92
CA PHE A 56 -11.40 -28.82 -21.31
C PHE A 56 -12.78 -28.16 -21.33
N PHE A 57 -12.93 -27.01 -21.99
CA PHE A 57 -14.18 -26.25 -22.03
C PHE A 57 -15.38 -27.09 -22.48
N ASP A 58 -15.24 -27.94 -23.50
CA ASP A 58 -16.38 -28.68 -24.05
C ASP A 58 -16.89 -29.75 -23.06
N THR A 59 -15.97 -30.39 -22.32
CA THR A 59 -16.31 -31.32 -21.22
C THR A 59 -16.98 -30.56 -20.07
N PHE A 60 -16.40 -29.42 -19.68
CA PHE A 60 -16.94 -28.54 -18.65
C PHE A 60 -18.35 -28.05 -18.99
N LEU A 61 -18.57 -27.58 -20.21
CA LEU A 61 -19.87 -27.12 -20.69
C LEU A 61 -20.92 -28.25 -20.71
N LYS A 62 -20.51 -29.47 -21.07
CA LYS A 62 -21.39 -30.65 -20.98
C LYS A 62 -21.84 -30.88 -19.52
N ASN A 63 -20.91 -30.81 -18.57
CA ASN A 63 -21.21 -31.01 -17.16
C ASN A 63 -22.09 -29.88 -16.58
N ILE A 64 -21.85 -28.62 -16.97
CA ILE A 64 -22.74 -27.50 -16.59
C ILE A 64 -24.18 -27.77 -17.03
N ARG A 65 -24.37 -28.21 -18.29
CA ARG A 65 -25.70 -28.48 -18.88
C ARG A 65 -26.48 -29.60 -18.18
N GLU A 66 -25.80 -30.49 -17.46
CA GLU A 66 -26.45 -31.50 -16.62
C GLU A 66 -27.03 -30.90 -15.31
N VAL A 67 -26.57 -29.71 -14.88
CA VAL A 67 -26.98 -29.03 -13.63
C VAL A 67 -27.94 -27.86 -13.87
N CYS A 68 -27.65 -27.01 -14.86
CA CYS A 68 -28.44 -25.85 -15.24
C CYS A 68 -28.19 -25.44 -16.70
N ASP A 69 -29.03 -24.53 -17.21
CA ASP A 69 -28.73 -23.84 -18.46
C ASP A 69 -27.54 -22.88 -18.23
N PRO A 70 -26.44 -22.95 -19.00
CA PRO A 70 -25.34 -21.99 -18.88
C PRO A 70 -25.79 -20.52 -18.91
N ALA A 71 -26.82 -20.19 -19.69
CA ALA A 71 -27.35 -18.82 -19.76
C ALA A 71 -28.04 -18.36 -18.47
N SER A 72 -28.38 -19.29 -17.57
CA SER A 72 -29.00 -19.03 -16.27
C SER A 72 -28.00 -18.88 -15.12
N ILE A 73 -26.70 -18.80 -15.41
CA ILE A 73 -25.67 -18.50 -14.40
C ILE A 73 -25.73 -17.01 -14.08
N ASP A 74 -25.96 -16.67 -12.81
CA ASP A 74 -26.07 -15.29 -12.32
C ASP A 74 -24.73 -14.73 -11.86
N TYR A 75 -23.92 -15.58 -11.20
CA TYR A 75 -22.63 -15.20 -10.65
C TYR A 75 -21.56 -16.23 -11.03
N ILE A 76 -20.38 -15.72 -11.40
CA ILE A 76 -19.18 -16.53 -11.60
C ILE A 76 -18.14 -16.02 -10.60
N VAL A 77 -17.86 -16.80 -9.56
CA VAL A 77 -16.83 -16.51 -8.58
C VAL A 77 -15.50 -17.06 -9.10
N ILE A 78 -14.49 -16.20 -9.20
CA ILE A 78 -13.13 -16.57 -9.56
C ILE A 78 -12.24 -16.22 -8.36
N ASP A 79 -11.90 -17.24 -7.59
CA ASP A 79 -11.05 -17.13 -6.40
C ASP A 79 -9.57 -16.93 -6.79
N HIS A 80 -9.18 -17.36 -8.00
CA HIS A 80 -7.82 -17.23 -8.53
C HIS A 80 -7.80 -17.26 -10.07
N THR A 81 -6.89 -16.50 -10.70
CA THR A 81 -6.93 -16.21 -12.13
C THR A 81 -5.96 -16.99 -13.01
N GLU A 82 -5.19 -17.94 -12.48
CA GLU A 82 -4.29 -18.74 -13.33
C GLU A 82 -5.09 -19.44 -14.46
N PRO A 83 -4.55 -19.54 -15.70
CA PRO A 83 -5.35 -19.90 -16.87
C PRO A 83 -5.98 -21.30 -16.83
N ASP A 84 -5.56 -22.16 -15.92
CA ASP A 84 -6.16 -23.46 -15.71
C ASP A 84 -7.42 -23.44 -14.82
N HIS A 85 -7.64 -22.36 -14.07
CA HIS A 85 -8.89 -22.06 -13.35
C HIS A 85 -9.75 -21.03 -14.09
N ALA A 86 -9.14 -20.05 -14.76
CA ALA A 86 -9.86 -18.94 -15.40
C ALA A 86 -9.90 -18.99 -16.94
N GLY A 87 -9.17 -19.92 -17.58
CA GLY A 87 -8.99 -19.93 -19.04
C GLY A 87 -10.28 -20.11 -19.84
N SER A 88 -11.32 -20.68 -19.24
CA SER A 88 -12.62 -20.87 -19.88
C SER A 88 -13.59 -19.70 -19.69
N LEU A 89 -13.24 -18.68 -18.90
CA LEU A 89 -14.14 -17.58 -18.53
C LEU A 89 -14.67 -16.82 -19.75
N ALA A 90 -13.79 -16.49 -20.71
CA ALA A 90 -14.18 -15.68 -21.87
C ALA A 90 -15.27 -16.38 -22.71
N ARG A 91 -15.08 -17.68 -23.00
CA ARG A 91 -16.05 -18.50 -23.74
C ARG A 91 -17.34 -18.72 -22.94
N LEU A 92 -17.24 -18.83 -21.62
CA LEU A 92 -18.41 -18.97 -20.76
C LEU A 92 -19.27 -17.69 -20.74
N LEU A 93 -18.64 -16.52 -20.68
CA LEU A 93 -19.35 -15.23 -20.72
C LEU A 93 -20.10 -14.99 -22.05
N ASP A 94 -19.67 -15.61 -23.15
CA ASP A 94 -20.42 -15.56 -24.40
C ASP A 94 -21.74 -16.37 -24.32
N LEU A 95 -21.78 -17.40 -23.47
CA LEU A 95 -22.99 -18.21 -23.22
C LEU A 95 -23.84 -17.65 -22.06
N ALA A 96 -23.21 -16.96 -21.10
CA ALA A 96 -23.82 -16.37 -19.92
C ALA A 96 -23.57 -14.85 -19.87
N PRO A 97 -24.07 -14.06 -20.83
CA PRO A 97 -23.72 -12.64 -20.98
C PRO A 97 -24.24 -11.76 -19.83
N HIS A 98 -25.19 -12.26 -19.04
CA HIS A 98 -25.74 -11.56 -17.87
C HIS A 98 -25.01 -11.88 -16.57
N ALA A 99 -24.15 -12.91 -16.55
CA ALA A 99 -23.45 -13.34 -15.35
C ALA A 99 -22.51 -12.23 -14.86
N LYS A 100 -22.51 -11.98 -13.56
CA LYS A 100 -21.58 -11.05 -12.92
C LYS A 100 -20.37 -11.83 -12.38
N VAL A 101 -19.16 -11.40 -12.75
CA VAL A 101 -17.94 -12.02 -12.25
C VAL A 101 -17.61 -11.43 -10.88
N LEU A 102 -17.43 -12.26 -9.85
CA LEU A 102 -17.04 -11.87 -8.50
C LEU A 102 -15.60 -12.31 -8.28
N ALA A 103 -14.69 -11.38 -8.02
CA ALA A 103 -13.28 -11.69 -7.80
C ALA A 103 -12.60 -10.56 -7.01
N SER A 104 -11.39 -10.78 -6.52
CA SER A 104 -10.60 -9.70 -5.89
C SER A 104 -10.33 -8.56 -6.88
N PRO A 105 -10.04 -7.32 -6.41
CA PRO A 105 -9.70 -6.21 -7.30
C PRO A 105 -8.53 -6.55 -8.25
N ILE A 106 -7.53 -7.28 -7.76
CA ILE A 106 -6.37 -7.72 -8.53
C ILE A 106 -6.79 -8.79 -9.56
N ALA A 107 -7.62 -9.76 -9.16
CA ALA A 107 -8.14 -10.78 -10.06
C ALA A 107 -8.92 -10.15 -11.23
N LEU A 108 -9.77 -9.16 -10.98
CA LEU A 108 -10.51 -8.50 -12.06
C LEU A 108 -9.61 -7.81 -13.09
N GLN A 109 -8.49 -7.25 -12.65
CA GLN A 109 -7.47 -6.72 -13.54
C GLN A 109 -6.84 -7.84 -14.38
N PHE A 110 -6.36 -8.91 -13.73
CA PHE A 110 -5.73 -10.05 -14.40
C PHE A 110 -6.67 -10.73 -15.40
N LEU A 111 -7.94 -10.93 -15.04
CA LEU A 111 -8.95 -11.48 -15.94
C LEU A 111 -9.16 -10.60 -17.17
N GLY A 112 -9.12 -9.28 -17.03
CA GLY A 112 -9.20 -8.35 -18.16
C GLY A 112 -8.05 -8.56 -19.15
N ASP A 113 -6.83 -8.73 -18.63
CA ASP A 113 -5.63 -8.96 -19.43
C ASP A 113 -5.61 -10.38 -20.06
N ILE A 114 -5.94 -11.42 -19.28
CA ILE A 114 -5.98 -12.82 -19.74
C ILE A 114 -7.04 -13.00 -20.83
N SER A 115 -8.23 -12.45 -20.62
CA SER A 115 -9.34 -12.57 -21.57
C SER A 115 -9.30 -11.55 -22.71
N ASN A 116 -8.41 -10.55 -22.63
CA ASN A 116 -8.32 -9.41 -23.54
C ASN A 116 -9.66 -8.70 -23.79
N ARG A 117 -10.51 -8.63 -22.75
CA ARG A 117 -11.82 -7.95 -22.82
C ARG A 117 -12.21 -7.35 -21.48
N LYS A 118 -13.13 -6.40 -21.52
CA LYS A 118 -13.74 -5.86 -20.31
C LYS A 118 -14.58 -6.94 -19.62
N ILE A 119 -14.25 -7.23 -18.38
CA ILE A 119 -15.00 -8.19 -17.54
C ILE A 119 -16.20 -7.49 -16.90
N PRO A 120 -17.41 -8.09 -16.91
CA PRO A 120 -18.56 -7.62 -16.15
C PRO A 120 -18.40 -7.91 -14.65
N GLY A 121 -17.33 -7.38 -14.05
CA GLY A 121 -16.86 -7.72 -12.70
C GLY A 121 -17.48 -6.90 -11.58
N LYS A 122 -17.61 -7.50 -10.40
CA LYS A 122 -17.75 -6.85 -9.10
C LYS A 122 -16.54 -7.24 -8.25
N ALA A 123 -15.79 -6.26 -7.77
CA ALA A 123 -14.76 -6.53 -6.78
C ALA A 123 -15.42 -7.05 -5.50
N VAL A 124 -14.83 -8.07 -4.89
CA VAL A 124 -15.17 -8.52 -3.54
C VAL A 124 -14.00 -8.24 -2.60
N PHE A 125 -14.31 -7.79 -1.39
CA PHE A 125 -13.32 -7.40 -0.39
C PHE A 125 -13.25 -8.42 0.76
N ASP A 126 -12.20 -8.30 1.56
CA ASP A 126 -12.01 -9.15 2.73
C ASP A 126 -13.22 -9.06 3.69
N ASN A 127 -13.69 -10.21 4.17
CA ASN A 127 -14.88 -10.39 4.99
C ASN A 127 -16.20 -9.88 4.38
N GLU A 128 -16.23 -9.42 3.12
CA GLU A 128 -17.47 -9.06 2.45
C GLU A 128 -18.39 -10.27 2.36
N VAL A 129 -19.68 -10.05 2.63
CA VAL A 129 -20.72 -11.08 2.54
C VAL A 129 -21.68 -10.73 1.41
N LEU A 130 -21.81 -11.63 0.44
CA LEU A 130 -22.90 -11.60 -0.53
C LEU A 130 -24.06 -12.45 -0.01
N ASP A 131 -25.16 -11.78 0.32
CA ASP A 131 -26.40 -12.40 0.75
C ASP A 131 -27.26 -12.76 -0.48
N LEU A 132 -27.50 -14.05 -0.67
CA LEU A 132 -28.33 -14.62 -1.74
C LEU A 132 -29.67 -15.14 -1.19
N GLY A 133 -30.07 -14.70 0.00
CA GLY A 133 -31.27 -15.13 0.71
C GLY A 133 -30.98 -16.30 1.65
N SER A 134 -31.29 -17.53 1.24
CA SER A 134 -31.04 -18.73 2.06
C SER A 134 -29.57 -19.13 2.15
N VAL A 135 -28.70 -18.47 1.37
CA VAL A 135 -27.27 -18.75 1.24
C VAL A 135 -26.51 -17.43 1.38
N LYS A 136 -25.40 -17.47 2.11
CA LYS A 136 -24.45 -16.36 2.23
C LYS A 136 -23.06 -16.82 1.80
N LEU A 137 -22.42 -16.02 0.95
CA LEU A 137 -21.05 -16.21 0.52
C LEU A 137 -20.17 -15.19 1.23
N ARG A 138 -19.17 -15.65 1.98
CA ARG A 138 -18.18 -14.80 2.65
C ARG A 138 -16.85 -14.91 1.92
N PHE A 139 -16.31 -13.78 1.49
CA PHE A 139 -15.02 -13.73 0.80
C PHE A 139 -13.89 -13.43 1.79
N LEU A 140 -12.77 -14.12 1.68
CA LEU A 140 -11.60 -13.93 2.53
C LEU A 140 -10.38 -13.66 1.67
N SER A 141 -9.69 -12.54 1.91
CA SER A 141 -8.46 -12.21 1.21
C SER A 141 -7.30 -13.04 1.73
N VAL A 142 -6.70 -13.85 0.84
CA VAL A 142 -5.58 -14.75 1.15
C VAL A 142 -4.50 -14.65 0.06
N PRO A 143 -3.94 -13.45 -0.17
CA PRO A 143 -3.01 -13.22 -1.26
C PRO A 143 -1.75 -14.08 -1.11
N PHE A 144 -1.12 -14.36 -2.25
CA PHE A 144 0.05 -15.21 -2.39
C PHE A 144 -0.19 -16.67 -1.99
N LEU A 145 -1.41 -17.17 -2.17
CA LEU A 145 -1.76 -18.60 -2.10
C LEU A 145 -2.30 -19.11 -3.44
N HIS A 146 -1.52 -19.09 -4.53
CA HIS A 146 -0.09 -18.74 -4.61
C HIS A 146 0.19 -17.43 -5.37
N TRP A 147 -0.83 -16.78 -5.90
CA TRP A 147 -0.71 -15.49 -6.59
C TRP A 147 -1.29 -14.33 -5.76
N PRO A 148 -0.96 -13.07 -6.09
CA PRO A 148 -1.43 -11.90 -5.33
C PRO A 148 -2.96 -11.71 -5.29
N ASP A 149 -3.70 -12.37 -6.19
CA ASP A 149 -5.13 -12.22 -6.40
C ASP A 149 -6.00 -13.19 -5.61
N SER A 150 -5.39 -14.24 -5.03
CA SER A 150 -6.07 -15.35 -4.37
C SER A 150 -7.00 -14.91 -3.23
N ILE A 151 -8.22 -15.44 -3.25
CA ILE A 151 -9.21 -15.35 -2.17
C ILE A 151 -9.73 -16.75 -1.81
N TYR A 152 -10.41 -16.87 -0.67
CA TYR A 152 -11.30 -18.02 -0.40
C TYR A 152 -12.74 -17.55 -0.40
N THR A 153 -13.64 -18.44 -0.84
CA THR A 153 -15.08 -18.23 -0.70
C THR A 153 -15.69 -19.25 0.25
N TYR A 154 -16.22 -18.79 1.38
CA TYR A 154 -16.90 -19.63 2.37
C TYR A 154 -18.42 -19.55 2.21
N ILE A 155 -19.05 -20.71 2.00
CA ILE A 155 -20.50 -20.87 1.85
C ILE A 155 -21.10 -21.20 3.22
N GLU A 156 -21.63 -20.18 3.92
CA GLU A 156 -22.00 -20.30 5.33
C GLU A 156 -23.10 -21.33 5.59
N SER A 157 -24.06 -21.49 4.68
CA SER A 157 -25.23 -22.35 4.86
C SER A 157 -24.93 -23.85 4.81
N ILE A 158 -23.80 -24.23 4.21
CA ILE A 158 -23.40 -25.64 4.03
C ILE A 158 -21.98 -25.91 4.53
N ASP A 159 -21.42 -25.01 5.35
CA ASP A 159 -20.13 -25.20 6.01
C ASP A 159 -18.99 -25.57 5.02
N THR A 160 -18.99 -24.96 3.82
CA THR A 160 -18.09 -25.35 2.72
C THR A 160 -17.15 -24.22 2.32
N LEU A 161 -15.85 -24.52 2.24
CA LEU A 161 -14.80 -23.61 1.79
C LEU A 161 -14.43 -23.93 0.33
N ILE A 162 -14.60 -22.97 -0.58
CA ILE A 162 -13.97 -22.99 -1.90
C ILE A 162 -12.59 -22.36 -1.72
N SER A 163 -11.54 -23.10 -2.08
CA SER A 163 -10.15 -22.73 -1.73
C SER A 163 -9.20 -22.61 -2.92
N CYS A 164 -9.69 -22.89 -4.14
CA CYS A 164 -8.88 -23.01 -5.34
C CYS A 164 -7.61 -23.84 -5.08
N ASP A 165 -6.40 -23.32 -5.32
CA ASP A 165 -5.16 -24.10 -5.19
C ASP A 165 -4.87 -24.57 -3.77
N SER A 166 -5.31 -23.82 -2.76
CA SER A 166 -5.11 -24.22 -1.37
C SER A 166 -5.84 -25.51 -1.07
N PHE A 167 -5.15 -26.40 -0.36
CA PHE A 167 -5.65 -27.73 -0.02
C PHE A 167 -5.97 -28.61 -1.25
N GLY A 168 -5.42 -28.28 -2.42
CA GLY A 168 -5.48 -29.12 -3.61
C GLY A 168 -4.31 -30.08 -3.76
N CYS A 169 -4.38 -30.93 -4.78
CA CYS A 169 -3.24 -31.70 -5.28
C CYS A 169 -3.44 -32.15 -6.73
N HIS A 170 -2.36 -32.50 -7.43
CA HIS A 170 -2.45 -33.14 -8.74
C HIS A 170 -2.68 -34.65 -8.58
N TYR A 171 -3.96 -35.03 -8.54
CA TYR A 171 -4.41 -36.41 -8.43
C TYR A 171 -5.74 -36.59 -9.16
N ALA A 172 -5.72 -37.15 -10.38
CA ALA A 172 -6.93 -37.40 -11.14
C ALA A 172 -7.62 -38.69 -10.67
N ASP A 173 -8.87 -38.58 -10.25
CA ASP A 173 -9.71 -39.72 -9.88
C ASP A 173 -11.19 -39.39 -10.14
N GLU A 174 -11.91 -40.28 -10.83
CA GLU A 174 -13.31 -40.07 -11.22
C GLU A 174 -14.28 -39.92 -10.04
N ARG A 175 -13.87 -40.35 -8.85
CA ARG A 175 -14.70 -40.32 -7.65
C ARG A 175 -14.71 -38.95 -6.98
N ILE A 176 -13.73 -38.09 -7.28
CA ILE A 176 -13.57 -36.68 -6.87
C ILE A 176 -13.52 -36.43 -5.35
N CYS A 177 -14.31 -37.07 -4.51
CA CYS A 177 -14.33 -36.86 -3.06
C CYS A 177 -13.41 -37.83 -2.33
N ASN A 178 -12.65 -37.33 -1.35
CA ASN A 178 -11.62 -38.09 -0.65
C ASN A 178 -12.15 -39.32 0.11
N ASP A 179 -13.38 -39.29 0.59
CA ASP A 179 -14.07 -40.42 1.24
C ASP A 179 -14.47 -41.55 0.29
N LEU A 180 -14.49 -41.28 -1.03
CA LEU A 180 -14.80 -42.26 -2.06
C LEU A 180 -13.53 -42.85 -2.70
N ILE A 181 -12.42 -42.11 -2.65
CA ILE A 181 -11.14 -42.53 -3.23
C ILE A 181 -10.51 -43.64 -2.39
N GLN A 182 -10.04 -44.69 -3.05
CA GLN A 182 -9.43 -45.86 -2.40
C GLN A 182 -7.90 -45.77 -2.27
N GLY A 183 -7.25 -44.84 -2.99
CA GLY A 183 -5.81 -44.65 -2.97
C GLY A 183 -5.35 -43.59 -1.97
N ASP A 184 -4.09 -43.68 -1.54
CA ASP A 184 -3.45 -42.64 -0.72
C ASP A 184 -2.91 -41.52 -1.61
N PHE A 185 -3.54 -40.35 -1.56
CA PHE A 185 -3.11 -39.15 -2.29
C PHE A 185 -2.28 -38.19 -1.42
N ILE A 186 -1.99 -38.50 -0.15
CA ILE A 186 -1.16 -37.67 0.73
C ILE A 186 0.23 -37.38 0.13
N PRO A 187 0.92 -38.32 -0.55
CA PRO A 187 2.18 -38.02 -1.23
C PRO A 187 2.02 -36.94 -2.32
N ALA A 188 0.96 -37.01 -3.13
CA ALA A 188 0.66 -35.99 -4.13
C ALA A 188 0.27 -34.65 -3.47
N TYR A 189 -0.44 -34.70 -2.35
CA TYR A 189 -0.78 -33.55 -1.52
C TYR A 189 0.45 -32.83 -0.96
N LYS A 190 1.42 -33.58 -0.43
CA LYS A 190 2.69 -33.05 0.05
C LYS A 190 3.52 -32.45 -1.09
N TYR A 191 3.62 -33.16 -2.21
CA TYR A 191 4.39 -32.69 -3.36
C TYR A 191 3.81 -31.38 -3.93
N TYR A 192 2.48 -31.30 -4.04
CA TYR A 192 1.78 -30.09 -4.43
C TYR A 192 2.08 -28.93 -3.47
N PHE A 193 1.96 -29.19 -2.16
CA PHE A 193 2.30 -28.20 -1.15
C PHE A 193 3.75 -27.71 -1.31
N ASP A 194 4.73 -28.61 -1.43
CA ASP A 194 6.14 -28.22 -1.49
C ASP A 194 6.48 -27.35 -2.70
N MET A 195 5.88 -27.66 -3.85
CA MET A 195 6.17 -26.98 -5.10
C MET A 195 5.43 -25.64 -5.22
N ILE A 196 4.17 -25.58 -4.77
CA ILE A 196 3.30 -24.40 -4.98
C ILE A 196 3.22 -23.56 -3.71
N MET A 197 2.86 -24.15 -2.58
CA MET A 197 2.64 -23.43 -1.31
C MET A 197 3.91 -23.25 -0.48
N GLY A 198 4.94 -24.07 -0.73
CA GLY A 198 6.20 -24.11 0.01
C GLY A 198 6.98 -22.78 0.02
N PRO A 199 6.98 -21.98 -1.06
CA PRO A 199 7.53 -20.62 -1.04
C PRO A 199 6.72 -19.63 -0.19
N PHE A 200 5.43 -19.91 0.07
CA PHE A 200 4.47 -18.99 0.67
C PHE A 200 4.02 -19.39 2.08
N LYS A 201 4.81 -20.19 2.78
CA LYS A 201 4.50 -20.70 4.13
C LYS A 201 3.94 -19.66 5.12
N PRO A 202 4.48 -18.42 5.24
CA PRO A 202 3.90 -17.41 6.13
C PRO A 202 2.46 -17.02 5.73
N TYR A 203 2.15 -16.98 4.44
CA TYR A 203 0.81 -16.70 3.93
C TYR A 203 -0.14 -17.87 4.17
N VAL A 204 0.36 -19.11 4.13
CA VAL A 204 -0.44 -20.30 4.50
C VAL A 204 -0.83 -20.22 5.98
N GLN A 205 0.12 -19.90 6.86
CA GLN A 205 -0.14 -19.70 8.29
C GLN A 205 -1.15 -18.58 8.56
N TYR A 206 -1.03 -17.47 7.82
CA TYR A 206 -2.01 -16.39 7.85
C TYR A 206 -3.41 -16.89 7.46
N ALA A 207 -3.55 -17.60 6.34
CA ALA A 207 -4.84 -18.12 5.88
C ALA A 207 -5.44 -19.16 6.83
N LEU A 208 -4.63 -20.05 7.41
CA LEU A 208 -5.07 -21.01 8.44
C LEU A 208 -5.62 -20.29 9.67
N LYS A 209 -4.93 -19.24 10.14
CA LYS A 209 -5.41 -18.40 11.26
C LYS A 209 -6.74 -17.72 10.91
N ARG A 210 -6.93 -17.32 9.66
CA ARG A 210 -8.18 -16.71 9.19
C ARG A 210 -9.34 -17.68 9.19
N ILE A 211 -9.14 -18.92 8.75
CA ILE A 211 -10.25 -19.88 8.65
C ILE A 211 -10.52 -20.63 9.97
N ARG A 212 -9.65 -20.52 10.98
CA ARG A 212 -9.74 -21.28 12.25
C ARG A 212 -11.07 -21.16 13.00
N HIS A 213 -11.79 -20.05 12.81
CA HIS A 213 -13.04 -19.76 13.51
C HIS A 213 -14.27 -20.18 12.71
N LEU A 214 -14.07 -20.60 11.45
CA LEU A 214 -15.12 -21.10 10.59
C LEU A 214 -15.37 -22.59 10.89
N ASN A 215 -16.63 -22.98 10.84
CA ASN A 215 -17.03 -24.37 10.99
C ASN A 215 -16.94 -25.08 9.62
N ILE A 216 -15.76 -25.52 9.23
CA ILE A 216 -15.54 -26.11 7.89
C ILE A 216 -15.82 -27.62 7.92
N LYS A 217 -16.81 -28.05 7.12
CA LYS A 217 -17.16 -29.46 6.92
C LYS A 217 -16.86 -29.99 5.52
N THR A 218 -16.49 -29.11 4.58
CA THR A 218 -16.01 -29.50 3.25
C THR A 218 -15.06 -28.44 2.71
N ILE A 219 -13.96 -28.89 2.09
CA ILE A 219 -13.02 -28.04 1.34
C ILE A 219 -13.05 -28.49 -0.12
N CYS A 220 -13.33 -27.55 -1.00
CA CYS A 220 -13.46 -27.72 -2.44
C CYS A 220 -12.27 -27.01 -3.13
N PRO A 221 -11.16 -27.72 -3.38
CA PRO A 221 -10.00 -27.15 -4.07
C PRO A 221 -10.21 -27.11 -5.59
N GLY A 222 -9.37 -26.35 -6.29
CA GLY A 222 -9.31 -26.27 -7.76
C GLY A 222 -8.66 -27.49 -8.41
N HIS A 223 -7.89 -28.27 -7.65
CA HIS A 223 -7.25 -29.51 -8.11
C HIS A 223 -7.40 -30.66 -7.14
N GLY A 224 -7.58 -31.86 -7.68
CA GLY A 224 -7.57 -33.10 -6.94
C GLY A 224 -8.83 -33.32 -6.11
N PRO A 225 -8.73 -34.12 -5.03
CA PRO A 225 -9.89 -34.54 -4.27
C PRO A 225 -10.57 -33.41 -3.48
N VAL A 226 -11.91 -33.38 -3.50
CA VAL A 226 -12.73 -32.62 -2.54
C VAL A 226 -12.59 -33.26 -1.16
N LEU A 227 -12.23 -32.47 -0.16
CA LEU A 227 -12.03 -32.94 1.21
C LEU A 227 -13.33 -32.79 2.01
N ARG A 228 -14.02 -33.90 2.27
CA ARG A 228 -15.24 -33.92 3.11
C ARG A 228 -15.22 -34.95 4.22
N ASP A 229 -14.17 -35.77 4.28
CA ASP A 229 -13.84 -36.63 5.40
C ASP A 229 -12.47 -36.28 5.99
N ASN A 230 -12.32 -36.44 7.31
CA ASN A 230 -11.09 -36.22 8.07
C ASN A 230 -10.39 -34.88 7.78
N ILE A 231 -11.14 -33.78 7.66
CA ILE A 231 -10.64 -32.45 7.28
C ILE A 231 -9.55 -31.94 8.23
N ASP A 232 -9.69 -32.22 9.53
CA ASP A 232 -8.72 -31.83 10.54
C ASP A 232 -7.32 -32.38 10.26
N LEU A 233 -7.21 -33.58 9.68
CA LEU A 233 -5.93 -34.15 9.25
C LEU A 233 -5.27 -33.27 8.18
N TYR A 234 -6.00 -32.91 7.12
CA TYR A 234 -5.45 -32.14 6.00
C TYR A 234 -5.09 -30.71 6.38
N LEU A 235 -5.93 -30.06 7.20
CA LEU A 235 -5.62 -28.76 7.78
C LEU A 235 -4.37 -28.83 8.66
N LYS A 236 -4.26 -29.88 9.50
CA LYS A 236 -3.08 -30.11 10.33
C LYS A 236 -1.82 -30.35 9.51
N LEU A 237 -1.90 -31.10 8.40
CA LEU A 237 -0.75 -31.32 7.51
C LEU A 237 -0.27 -30.00 6.89
N TYR A 238 -1.19 -29.18 6.36
CA TYR A 238 -0.83 -27.85 5.85
C TYR A 238 -0.22 -26.97 6.94
N ASP A 239 -0.78 -26.99 8.15
CA ASP A 239 -0.23 -26.28 9.30
C ASP A 239 1.19 -26.78 9.63
N ASP A 240 1.39 -28.08 9.81
CA ASP A 240 2.69 -28.68 10.11
C ASP A 240 3.75 -28.36 9.03
N TRP A 241 3.38 -28.40 7.75
CA TRP A 241 4.32 -28.16 6.64
C TRP A 241 4.63 -26.68 6.41
N SER A 242 3.67 -25.80 6.73
CA SER A 242 3.82 -24.35 6.62
C SER A 242 4.36 -23.69 7.89
N ARG A 243 4.29 -24.37 9.03
CA ARG A 243 5.08 -23.98 10.20
C ARG A 243 6.55 -24.05 9.80
N SER A 244 7.17 -22.89 9.71
CA SER A 244 8.62 -22.85 9.91
C SER A 244 8.88 -23.47 11.27
N PRO A 245 9.83 -24.41 11.43
CA PRO A 245 10.27 -24.82 12.76
C PRO A 245 10.56 -23.54 13.50
N GLU A 246 9.79 -23.30 14.56
CA GLU A 246 9.69 -22.03 15.28
C GLU A 246 10.93 -21.16 15.08
N GLN A 247 10.87 -20.17 14.16
CA GLN A 247 11.79 -19.04 14.18
C GLN A 247 11.73 -18.31 15.54
N THR A 248 10.78 -18.71 16.41
CA THR A 248 10.56 -18.33 17.80
C THR A 248 11.31 -19.16 18.86
N THR A 249 12.15 -20.15 18.51
CA THR A 249 13.01 -20.83 19.52
C THR A 249 14.50 -20.59 19.33
N ARG A 250 14.96 -20.18 18.15
CA ARG A 250 16.37 -19.82 17.97
C ARG A 250 16.66 -18.57 18.78
N LYS A 251 17.43 -18.73 19.86
CA LYS A 251 17.93 -17.60 20.67
C LYS A 251 18.95 -16.73 19.92
N LYS A 252 19.40 -17.18 18.74
CA LYS A 252 20.54 -16.65 17.99
C LYS A 252 20.23 -16.63 16.50
N PRO A 253 20.68 -15.61 15.75
CA PRO A 253 20.54 -15.59 14.29
C PRO A 253 21.40 -16.69 13.64
N LEU A 254 20.95 -17.21 12.49
CA LEU A 254 21.70 -18.20 11.70
C LEU A 254 22.34 -17.55 10.47
N VAL A 255 23.62 -17.84 10.21
CA VAL A 255 24.35 -17.40 9.02
C VAL A 255 24.86 -18.60 8.23
N SER A 256 24.47 -18.67 6.95
CA SER A 256 24.96 -19.68 6.01
C SER A 256 25.98 -19.06 5.06
N ILE A 257 27.21 -19.57 5.06
CA ILE A 257 28.32 -19.11 4.22
C ILE A 257 28.68 -20.22 3.23
N ALA A 258 28.17 -20.13 2.01
CA ALA A 258 28.52 -21.05 0.94
C ALA A 258 29.70 -20.50 0.14
N TYR A 259 30.71 -21.31 -0.14
CA TYR A 259 31.82 -20.90 -0.98
C TYR A 259 32.34 -22.04 -1.86
N VAL A 260 33.13 -21.66 -2.86
CA VAL A 260 33.97 -22.55 -3.65
C VAL A 260 35.38 -21.97 -3.68
N SER A 261 36.41 -22.82 -3.66
CA SER A 261 37.80 -22.36 -3.51
C SER A 261 38.77 -23.24 -4.30
N ALA A 262 39.37 -22.69 -5.36
CA ALA A 262 40.32 -23.44 -6.19
C ALA A 262 41.70 -23.66 -5.52
N TYR A 263 42.18 -22.66 -4.77
CA TYR A 263 43.52 -22.66 -4.16
C TYR A 263 43.50 -22.42 -2.64
N GLY A 264 42.36 -22.59 -1.99
CA GLY A 264 42.20 -22.33 -0.54
C GLY A 264 42.08 -20.84 -0.17
N TYR A 265 42.22 -19.91 -1.10
CA TYR A 265 42.19 -18.47 -0.79
C TYR A 265 40.79 -17.97 -0.44
N THR A 266 39.77 -18.35 -1.23
CA THR A 266 38.39 -17.94 -0.95
C THR A 266 37.87 -18.61 0.32
N GLU A 267 38.23 -19.87 0.56
CA GLU A 267 37.97 -20.53 1.85
C GLU A 267 38.56 -19.74 3.03
N LYS A 268 39.83 -19.31 2.90
CA LYS A 268 40.47 -18.52 3.96
C LYS A 268 39.73 -17.21 4.23
N LEU A 269 39.21 -16.55 3.18
CA LEU A 269 38.35 -15.37 3.35
C LEU A 269 37.04 -15.72 4.08
N ALA A 270 36.38 -16.82 3.71
CA ALA A 270 35.14 -17.27 4.36
C ALA A 270 35.33 -17.44 5.87
N ARG A 271 36.45 -18.04 6.29
CA ARG A 271 36.81 -18.24 7.70
C ARG A 271 37.03 -16.91 8.43
N GLU A 272 37.79 -15.98 7.86
CA GLU A 272 38.05 -14.67 8.48
C GLU A 272 36.79 -13.78 8.54
N ILE A 273 35.91 -13.88 7.54
CA ILE A 273 34.60 -13.23 7.57
C ILE A 273 33.75 -13.81 8.71
N ALA A 274 33.71 -15.14 8.87
CA ALA A 274 33.01 -15.79 9.98
C ALA A 274 33.52 -15.30 11.34
N GLU A 275 34.85 -15.17 11.51
CA GLU A 275 35.44 -14.59 12.72
C GLU A 275 35.00 -13.14 12.94
N GLY A 276 34.98 -12.32 11.89
CA GLY A 276 34.47 -10.95 11.98
C GLY A 276 33.00 -10.86 12.38
N ILE A 277 32.16 -11.79 11.92
CA ILE A 277 30.73 -11.84 12.31
C ILE A 277 30.58 -12.19 13.80
N ARG A 278 31.42 -13.11 14.32
CA ARG A 278 31.42 -13.50 15.75
C ARG A 278 31.84 -12.37 16.70
N GLU A 279 32.56 -11.37 16.19
CA GLU A 279 32.96 -10.20 17.00
C GLU A 279 31.79 -9.26 17.31
N GLU A 280 30.74 -9.26 16.47
CA GLU A 280 29.61 -8.32 16.58
C GLU A 280 28.30 -9.00 17.01
N THR A 281 28.23 -10.32 16.89
CA THR A 281 27.00 -11.10 17.07
C THR A 281 27.30 -12.45 17.69
N ASP A 282 26.33 -13.03 18.38
CA ASP A 282 26.43 -14.41 18.88
C ASP A 282 25.82 -15.44 17.92
N ALA A 283 25.75 -15.09 16.63
CA ALA A 283 25.15 -15.88 15.55
C ALA A 283 25.72 -17.29 15.45
N GLU A 284 24.86 -18.25 15.10
CA GLU A 284 25.29 -19.55 14.62
C GLU A 284 25.77 -19.40 13.17
N ILE A 285 27.02 -19.77 12.89
CA ILE A 285 27.63 -19.63 11.55
C ILE A 285 27.99 -20.99 11.01
N ARG A 286 27.50 -21.32 9.82
CA ARG A 286 27.77 -22.55 9.09
C ARG A 286 28.48 -22.25 7.79
N LEU A 287 29.59 -22.94 7.55
CA LEU A 287 30.42 -22.80 6.35
C LEU A 287 30.23 -24.03 5.48
N HIS A 288 29.96 -23.83 4.21
CA HIS A 288 29.72 -24.89 3.23
C HIS A 288 30.68 -24.75 2.05
N ASP A 289 31.45 -25.80 1.78
CA ASP A 289 32.24 -25.92 0.56
C ASP A 289 31.38 -26.62 -0.49
N MET A 290 30.87 -25.83 -1.45
CA MET A 290 29.92 -26.31 -2.47
C MET A 290 30.52 -27.32 -3.46
N VAL A 291 31.83 -27.62 -3.37
CA VAL A 291 32.43 -28.75 -4.10
C VAL A 291 32.06 -30.08 -3.45
N TYR A 292 31.87 -30.12 -2.14
CA TYR A 292 31.71 -31.36 -1.36
C TYR A 292 30.38 -31.46 -0.63
N ASP A 293 29.80 -30.33 -0.21
CA ASP A 293 28.56 -30.31 0.55
C ASP A 293 27.31 -30.49 -0.33
N ASP A 294 26.28 -31.07 0.28
CA ASP A 294 25.00 -31.40 -0.36
C ASP A 294 24.18 -30.14 -0.66
N LYS A 295 23.92 -29.89 -1.94
CA LYS A 295 23.22 -28.68 -2.41
C LYS A 295 21.82 -28.55 -1.82
N GLU A 296 21.04 -29.64 -1.75
CA GLU A 296 19.67 -29.57 -1.24
C GLU A 296 19.63 -29.20 0.25
N LYS A 297 20.56 -29.72 1.04
CA LYS A 297 20.68 -29.36 2.47
C LYS A 297 21.06 -27.90 2.67
N VAL A 298 22.00 -27.39 1.87
CA VAL A 298 22.41 -25.98 1.93
C VAL A 298 21.26 -25.05 1.52
N LEU A 299 20.47 -25.42 0.50
CA LEU A 299 19.28 -24.66 0.09
C LEU A 299 18.23 -24.59 1.21
N ALA A 300 17.93 -25.72 1.85
CA ALA A 300 17.02 -25.77 2.98
C ALA A 300 17.50 -24.91 4.15
N GLU A 301 18.80 -24.91 4.43
CA GLU A 301 19.38 -24.04 5.45
C GLU A 301 19.31 -22.55 5.08
N MET A 302 19.61 -22.19 3.83
CA MET A 302 19.52 -20.79 3.37
C MET A 302 18.10 -20.24 3.45
N ALA A 303 17.09 -21.09 3.21
CA ALA A 303 15.69 -20.76 3.43
C ALA A 303 15.41 -20.38 4.89
N GLU A 304 16.10 -20.98 5.86
CA GLU A 304 15.96 -20.72 7.29
C GLU A 304 16.93 -19.66 7.84
N ALA A 305 18.00 -19.33 7.12
CA ALA A 305 19.05 -18.43 7.59
C ALA A 305 18.58 -16.96 7.72
N ASP A 306 19.19 -16.21 8.62
CA ASP A 306 18.98 -14.76 8.78
C ASP A 306 20.02 -13.95 7.98
N GLY A 307 21.19 -14.54 7.78
CA GLY A 307 22.26 -14.04 6.94
C GLY A 307 22.75 -15.07 5.92
N ILE A 308 23.02 -14.65 4.69
CA ILE A 308 23.57 -15.50 3.63
C ILE A 308 24.83 -14.86 3.06
N LEU A 309 25.93 -15.60 2.98
CA LEU A 309 27.11 -15.18 2.25
C LEU A 309 27.50 -16.19 1.15
N ALA A 310 27.95 -15.67 0.02
CA ALA A 310 28.40 -16.47 -1.12
C ALA A 310 29.83 -16.08 -1.56
N GLY A 311 30.71 -17.08 -1.63
CA GLY A 311 32.12 -16.91 -1.96
C GLY A 311 32.53 -17.63 -3.23
N SER A 312 33.17 -16.96 -4.19
CA SER A 312 33.79 -17.64 -5.35
C SER A 312 35.08 -16.97 -5.78
N PRO A 313 36.12 -17.73 -6.20
CA PRO A 313 37.18 -17.15 -7.00
C PRO A 313 36.66 -16.76 -8.38
N THR A 314 37.47 -16.01 -9.10
CA THR A 314 37.23 -15.69 -10.51
C THR A 314 38.03 -16.62 -11.41
N ILE A 315 37.35 -17.36 -12.27
CA ILE A 315 37.97 -18.16 -13.33
C ILE A 315 37.27 -17.81 -14.64
N ASN A 316 38.06 -17.46 -15.67
CA ASN A 316 37.56 -17.05 -16.99
C ASN A 316 36.54 -15.88 -16.94
N GLY A 317 36.70 -14.97 -15.99
CA GLY A 317 35.81 -13.80 -15.83
C GLY A 317 34.48 -14.10 -15.13
N ASP A 318 34.31 -15.28 -14.55
CA ASP A 318 33.03 -15.71 -13.96
C ASP A 318 33.19 -16.22 -12.51
N ALA A 319 32.07 -16.28 -11.79
CA ALA A 319 31.92 -17.09 -10.59
C ALA A 319 31.81 -18.57 -10.97
N LEU A 320 32.18 -19.47 -10.05
CA LEU A 320 32.15 -20.90 -10.34
C LEU A 320 30.74 -21.50 -10.16
N PRO A 321 30.35 -22.46 -11.02
CA PRO A 321 29.00 -23.03 -11.03
C PRO A 321 28.47 -23.52 -9.67
N PRO A 322 29.25 -24.18 -8.79
CA PRO A 322 28.70 -24.73 -7.55
C PRO A 322 27.99 -23.71 -6.65
N VAL A 323 28.50 -22.48 -6.58
CA VAL A 323 27.90 -21.39 -5.79
C VAL A 323 26.89 -20.60 -6.63
N GLN A 324 27.15 -20.44 -7.93
CA GLN A 324 26.23 -19.76 -8.83
C GLN A 324 24.89 -20.51 -8.95
N ASP A 325 24.92 -21.82 -9.17
CA ASP A 325 23.74 -22.69 -9.28
C ASP A 325 22.93 -22.70 -7.98
N LEU A 326 23.60 -22.57 -6.84
CA LEU A 326 22.96 -22.40 -5.54
C LEU A 326 22.15 -21.11 -5.50
N LEU A 327 22.78 -19.96 -5.78
CA LEU A 327 22.10 -18.65 -5.80
C LEU A 327 21.02 -18.53 -6.88
N MET A 328 21.16 -19.23 -8.00
CA MET A 328 20.15 -19.27 -9.06
C MET A 328 18.88 -20.03 -8.63
N THR A 329 19.00 -20.97 -7.69
CA THR A 329 17.86 -21.73 -7.16
C THR A 329 17.07 -20.93 -6.09
N LEU A 330 17.68 -19.93 -5.46
CA LEU A 330 17.01 -19.07 -4.49
C LEU A 330 15.95 -18.18 -5.16
N ASN A 331 14.92 -17.79 -4.41
CA ASN A 331 13.85 -16.88 -4.85
C ASN A 331 13.64 -15.71 -3.87
N GLY A 332 13.10 -14.60 -4.39
CA GLY A 332 12.92 -13.37 -3.62
C GLY A 332 11.77 -13.39 -2.60
N ILE A 333 10.84 -14.34 -2.71
CA ILE A 333 9.73 -14.48 -1.75
C ILE A 333 10.28 -15.01 -0.42
N LEU A 334 11.08 -16.09 -0.48
CA LEU A 334 11.61 -16.75 0.71
C LEU A 334 12.89 -16.10 1.24
N HIS A 335 13.72 -15.55 0.34
CA HIS A 335 15.05 -15.04 0.69
C HIS A 335 15.15 -13.52 0.69
N GLY A 336 14.13 -12.82 0.18
CA GLY A 336 14.06 -11.37 0.21
C GLY A 336 14.22 -10.81 1.62
N GLY A 337 14.88 -9.67 1.73
CA GLY A 337 15.16 -8.99 2.99
C GLY A 337 16.26 -9.63 3.84
N LYS A 338 16.69 -10.88 3.64
CA LYS A 338 17.81 -11.46 4.45
C LYS A 338 19.08 -10.63 4.28
N VAL A 339 19.93 -10.56 5.32
CA VAL A 339 21.22 -9.87 5.21
C VAL A 339 22.12 -10.69 4.30
N ALA A 340 22.71 -10.07 3.29
CA ALA A 340 23.48 -10.78 2.28
C ALA A 340 24.85 -10.16 2.01
N GLY A 341 25.82 -10.99 1.64
CA GLY A 341 27.16 -10.53 1.28
C GLY A 341 27.83 -11.47 0.30
N SER A 342 28.75 -10.95 -0.49
CA SER A 342 29.55 -11.78 -1.39
C SER A 342 31.02 -11.43 -1.30
N PHE A 343 31.85 -12.43 -1.59
CA PHE A 343 33.30 -12.30 -1.48
C PHE A 343 34.03 -13.21 -2.46
N GLY A 344 35.31 -12.97 -2.67
CA GLY A 344 36.10 -13.80 -3.57
C GLY A 344 37.57 -13.42 -3.67
N SER A 345 38.41 -14.43 -3.93
CA SER A 345 39.81 -14.22 -4.30
C SER A 345 40.01 -14.25 -5.81
N PHE A 346 40.78 -13.35 -6.40
CA PHE A 346 41.00 -13.31 -7.85
C PHE A 346 42.46 -13.04 -8.25
N GLY A 347 42.80 -13.30 -9.51
CA GLY A 347 44.12 -13.01 -10.07
C GLY A 347 44.24 -11.58 -10.61
N TRP A 348 43.55 -11.29 -11.71
CA TRP A 348 43.65 -10.01 -12.43
C TRP A 348 42.32 -9.28 -12.68
N SER A 349 41.19 -9.98 -12.91
CA SER A 349 39.93 -9.34 -13.35
C SER A 349 38.86 -9.22 -12.24
N GLY A 350 38.55 -10.31 -11.52
CA GLY A 350 37.87 -10.28 -10.21
C GLY A 350 36.34 -10.05 -10.21
N GLU A 351 35.63 -10.46 -11.25
CA GLU A 351 34.20 -10.24 -11.47
C GLU A 351 33.29 -11.05 -10.54
N ALA A 352 33.74 -12.24 -10.11
CA ALA A 352 32.89 -13.23 -9.45
C ALA A 352 32.10 -12.68 -8.25
N ALA A 353 32.74 -11.91 -7.35
CA ALA A 353 32.08 -11.38 -6.17
C ALA A 353 30.99 -10.35 -6.55
N ASP A 354 31.22 -9.53 -7.58
CA ASP A 354 30.24 -8.56 -8.08
C ASP A 354 29.03 -9.27 -8.71
N MET A 355 29.24 -10.37 -9.44
CA MET A 355 28.17 -11.17 -10.04
C MET A 355 27.27 -11.84 -8.98
N LEU A 356 27.88 -12.43 -7.95
CA LEU A 356 27.12 -13.00 -6.82
C LEU A 356 26.33 -11.91 -6.09
N MET A 357 26.92 -10.73 -5.87
CA MET A 357 26.25 -9.58 -5.26
C MET A 357 25.05 -9.14 -6.10
N ALA A 358 25.22 -9.02 -7.42
CA ALA A 358 24.15 -8.63 -8.33
C ALA A 358 22.96 -9.60 -8.24
N ARG A 359 23.21 -10.91 -8.19
CA ARG A 359 22.14 -11.90 -7.99
C ARG A 359 21.43 -11.73 -6.66
N MET A 360 22.16 -11.50 -5.56
CA MET A 360 21.55 -11.25 -4.25
C MET A 360 20.67 -9.99 -4.22
N LYS A 361 21.08 -8.93 -4.93
CA LYS A 361 20.25 -7.72 -5.11
C LYS A 361 18.97 -8.00 -5.90
N LEU A 362 19.05 -8.80 -6.97
CA LEU A 362 17.86 -9.22 -7.73
C LEU A 362 16.88 -10.03 -6.87
N LEU A 363 17.39 -10.77 -5.89
CA LEU A 363 16.59 -11.49 -4.89
C LEU A 363 16.03 -10.56 -3.78
N ARG A 364 16.26 -9.25 -3.86
CA ARG A 364 15.83 -8.24 -2.88
C ARG A 364 16.40 -8.46 -1.48
N MET A 365 17.59 -9.04 -1.38
CA MET A 365 18.30 -9.18 -0.11
C MET A 365 18.92 -7.85 0.34
N GLU A 366 19.15 -7.68 1.63
CA GLU A 366 19.85 -6.51 2.18
C GLU A 366 21.37 -6.69 2.09
N THR A 367 21.98 -6.19 1.02
CA THR A 367 23.38 -6.43 0.71
C THR A 367 24.37 -5.57 1.48
N VAL A 368 25.46 -6.19 1.95
CA VAL A 368 26.60 -5.53 2.60
C VAL A 368 27.64 -5.16 1.55
N GLU A 369 27.65 -3.88 1.17
CA GLU A 369 28.43 -3.37 0.04
C GLU A 369 29.66 -2.55 0.43
N PRO A 370 30.69 -2.46 -0.44
CA PRO A 370 30.88 -3.25 -1.66
C PRO A 370 31.21 -4.72 -1.36
N PRO A 371 31.09 -5.65 -2.31
CA PRO A 371 31.53 -7.04 -2.11
C PRO A 371 33.04 -7.12 -1.80
N LEU A 372 33.45 -8.13 -1.03
CA LEU A 372 34.85 -8.28 -0.65
C LEU A 372 35.65 -8.94 -1.77
N ARG A 373 36.54 -8.17 -2.40
CA ARG A 373 37.42 -8.64 -3.48
C ARG A 373 38.86 -8.63 -3.01
N ILE A 374 39.54 -9.78 -3.07
CA ILE A 374 40.93 -9.90 -2.62
C ILE A 374 41.81 -10.50 -3.72
N THR A 375 42.89 -9.80 -4.06
CA THR A 375 43.83 -10.29 -5.08
C THR A 375 44.78 -11.33 -4.49
N PHE A 376 44.88 -12.48 -5.16
CA PHE A 376 45.73 -13.64 -4.82
C PHE A 376 45.57 -14.09 -3.35
N LYS A 377 46.65 -14.63 -2.77
CA LYS A 377 46.70 -15.12 -1.40
C LYS A 377 46.53 -13.94 -0.42
N PRO A 378 45.59 -14.02 0.54
CA PRO A 378 45.43 -12.99 1.54
C PRO A 378 46.60 -13.00 2.54
N ASP A 379 47.28 -11.85 2.64
CA ASP A 379 48.26 -11.48 3.67
C ASP A 379 47.57 -10.85 4.89
N SER A 380 48.32 -10.44 5.92
CA SER A 380 47.75 -9.90 7.16
C SER A 380 46.83 -8.68 6.93
N PRO A 381 47.18 -7.69 6.09
CA PRO A 381 46.26 -6.60 5.74
C PRO A 381 44.96 -7.08 5.06
N LYS A 382 45.06 -8.00 4.09
CA LYS A 382 43.88 -8.55 3.38
C LYS A 382 43.00 -9.39 4.30
N ILE A 383 43.60 -10.11 5.24
CA ILE A 383 42.89 -10.82 6.32
C ILE A 383 42.11 -9.83 7.20
N ALA A 384 42.73 -8.71 7.59
CA ALA A 384 42.05 -7.68 8.37
C ALA A 384 40.86 -7.06 7.61
N LEU A 385 40.95 -6.94 6.28
CA LEU A 385 39.82 -6.52 5.43
C LEU A 385 38.67 -7.54 5.44
N ALA A 386 38.97 -8.84 5.33
CA ALA A 386 37.97 -9.89 5.40
C ALA A 386 37.24 -9.89 6.76
N ARG A 387 38.00 -9.74 7.84
CA ARG A 387 37.47 -9.63 9.20
C ARG A 387 36.62 -8.37 9.39
N LYS A 388 37.06 -7.22 8.85
CA LYS A 388 36.28 -5.98 8.84
C LYS A 388 34.96 -6.12 8.07
N TYR A 389 34.99 -6.83 6.93
CA TYR A 389 33.79 -7.13 6.17
C TYR A 389 32.81 -7.99 6.97
N GLY A 390 33.33 -9.02 7.66
CA GLY A 390 32.57 -9.83 8.61
C GLY A 390 31.92 -9.00 9.73
N ARG A 391 32.65 -8.07 10.36
CA ARG A 391 32.05 -7.17 11.36
C ARG A 391 30.94 -6.30 10.79
N LYS A 392 31.14 -5.74 9.60
CA LYS A 392 30.09 -4.94 8.93
C LYS A 392 28.82 -5.78 8.70
N PHE A 393 28.99 -7.03 8.26
CA PHE A 393 27.88 -7.97 8.10
C PHE A 393 27.21 -8.30 9.44
N GLY A 394 27.99 -8.65 10.46
CA GLY A 394 27.51 -8.99 11.79
C GLY A 394 26.71 -7.84 12.42
N LYS A 395 27.23 -6.62 12.39
CA LYS A 395 26.51 -5.44 12.88
C LYS A 395 25.15 -5.28 12.20
N ARG A 396 25.10 -5.41 10.88
CA ARG A 396 23.84 -5.32 10.12
C ARG A 396 22.87 -6.43 10.49
N LEU A 397 23.37 -7.65 10.70
CA LEU A 397 22.58 -8.79 11.14
C LEU A 397 21.96 -8.57 12.53
N SER A 398 22.72 -8.07 13.51
CA SER A 398 22.21 -7.75 14.85
C SER A 398 21.12 -6.68 14.80
N GLU A 399 21.36 -5.56 14.10
CA GLU A 399 20.38 -4.47 13.94
C GLU A 399 19.05 -4.97 13.35
N LYS A 400 19.10 -5.98 12.47
CA LYS A 400 17.92 -6.57 11.86
C LYS A 400 17.26 -7.60 12.77
N TRP A 401 18.05 -8.45 13.43
CA TRP A 401 17.57 -9.49 14.34
C TRP A 401 16.81 -8.90 15.53
N GLU A 402 17.29 -7.79 16.10
CA GLU A 402 16.62 -7.08 17.20
C GLU A 402 15.26 -6.48 16.80
N LYS A 403 15.05 -6.18 15.50
CA LYS A 403 13.79 -5.66 14.96
C LYS A 403 12.80 -6.75 14.52
N LYS A 404 13.22 -8.02 14.53
CA LYS A 404 12.46 -9.15 13.95
C LYS A 404 11.39 -9.73 14.88
N THR A 405 11.16 -9.13 16.06
CA THR A 405 10.10 -9.54 16.97
C THR A 405 8.74 -9.10 16.43
N ASP A 406 8.11 -10.02 15.71
CA ASP A 406 6.66 -10.11 15.46
C ASP A 406 6.09 -9.39 14.22
N SER A 407 6.60 -9.72 13.03
CA SER A 407 5.90 -9.45 11.75
C SER A 407 5.04 -10.64 11.30
N GLY A 408 4.42 -11.37 12.23
CA GLY A 408 3.67 -12.62 11.97
C GLY A 408 2.34 -12.45 11.21
N THR A 409 2.19 -11.40 10.39
CA THR A 409 0.90 -11.03 9.79
C THR A 409 0.73 -11.46 8.34
N GLY A 410 1.79 -11.83 7.61
CA GLY A 410 1.68 -12.13 6.17
C GLY A 410 1.11 -10.96 5.35
N ARG A 411 1.20 -9.73 5.88
CA ARG A 411 0.70 -8.51 5.24
C ARG A 411 1.88 -7.70 4.72
N SER A 412 1.90 -7.43 3.42
CA SER A 412 2.80 -6.45 2.82
C SER A 412 2.21 -5.06 3.00
N TYR A 413 3.08 -4.11 3.35
CA TYR A 413 2.73 -2.69 3.39
C TYR A 413 3.60 -1.94 2.39
N TRP A 414 3.02 -0.93 1.77
CA TRP A 414 3.67 -0.11 0.75
C TRP A 414 3.58 1.34 1.17
N LYS A 415 4.73 1.98 1.33
CA LYS A 415 4.81 3.40 1.62
C LYS A 415 5.06 4.17 0.34
N CYS A 416 4.18 5.12 0.02
CA CYS A 416 4.46 6.09 -1.02
C CYS A 416 5.66 6.94 -0.60
N THR A 417 6.68 7.05 -1.43
CA THR A 417 7.88 7.85 -1.15
C THR A 417 7.66 9.35 -1.35
N VAL A 418 6.57 9.74 -2.03
CA VAL A 418 6.19 11.14 -2.26
C VAL A 418 5.44 11.69 -1.06
N CYS A 419 4.30 11.10 -0.71
CA CYS A 419 3.43 11.56 0.39
C CYS A 419 3.60 10.73 1.67
N GLY A 420 4.42 9.70 1.71
CA GLY A 420 4.60 8.90 2.94
C GLY A 420 3.41 8.05 3.38
N GLU A 421 2.26 8.10 2.69
CA GLU A 421 1.07 7.30 2.99
C GLU A 421 1.39 5.81 2.88
N VAL A 422 0.87 5.03 3.82
CA VAL A 422 1.11 3.58 3.90
C VAL A 422 -0.16 2.84 3.53
N PHE A 423 -0.03 1.95 2.55
CA PHE A 423 -1.12 1.12 2.04
C PHE A 423 -0.85 -0.34 2.41
N GLU A 424 -1.89 -1.03 2.84
CA GLU A 424 -1.85 -2.46 3.05
C GLU A 424 -2.24 -3.17 1.74
N GLY A 425 -1.45 -4.15 1.31
CA GLY A 425 -1.76 -4.90 0.09
C GLY A 425 -0.59 -5.74 -0.39
N ALA A 426 -0.90 -6.83 -1.10
CA ALA A 426 0.10 -7.72 -1.69
C ALA A 426 1.04 -6.99 -2.67
N LEU A 427 0.49 -6.04 -3.42
CA LEU A 427 1.19 -5.19 -4.38
C LEU A 427 0.97 -3.72 -4.02
N PRO A 428 1.88 -2.80 -4.40
CA PRO A 428 1.64 -1.39 -4.23
C PRO A 428 0.42 -0.97 -5.06
N PRO A 429 -0.35 0.04 -4.62
CA PRO A 429 -1.41 0.63 -5.43
C PRO A 429 -0.90 1.05 -6.82
N PRO A 430 -1.74 1.01 -7.87
CA PRO A 430 -1.34 1.47 -9.20
C PRO A 430 -0.97 2.96 -9.22
N SER A 431 -1.61 3.74 -8.36
CA SER A 431 -1.33 5.14 -8.08
C SER A 431 -1.69 5.48 -6.64
N CYS A 432 -1.00 6.45 -6.04
CA CYS A 432 -1.29 6.94 -4.70
C CYS A 432 -2.58 7.80 -4.70
N PRO A 433 -3.63 7.46 -3.92
CA PRO A 433 -4.83 8.29 -3.83
C PRO A 433 -4.61 9.64 -3.12
N VAL A 434 -3.50 9.82 -2.39
CA VAL A 434 -3.20 11.08 -1.68
C VAL A 434 -2.52 12.09 -2.60
N CYS A 435 -1.49 11.68 -3.35
CA CYS A 435 -0.67 12.59 -4.16
C CYS A 435 -0.66 12.28 -5.67
N GLY A 436 -1.30 11.20 -6.12
CA GLY A 436 -1.34 10.82 -7.54
C GLY A 436 -0.09 10.09 -8.06
N ALA A 437 0.97 9.94 -7.26
CA ALA A 437 2.20 9.29 -7.69
C ALA A 437 1.98 7.84 -8.17
N GLY A 438 2.65 7.42 -9.24
CA GLY A 438 2.52 6.08 -9.81
C GLY A 438 3.13 4.99 -8.93
N LYS A 439 2.90 3.72 -9.30
CA LYS A 439 3.38 2.53 -8.56
C LYS A 439 4.90 2.50 -8.31
N GLU A 440 5.70 3.17 -9.14
CA GLU A 440 7.15 3.32 -8.99
C GLU A 440 7.56 4.17 -7.79
N ALA A 441 6.64 4.97 -7.26
CA ALA A 441 6.82 5.78 -6.07
C ALA A 441 6.50 5.02 -4.77
N PHE A 442 6.43 3.69 -4.79
CA PHE A 442 6.17 2.89 -3.60
C PHE A 442 7.37 2.04 -3.21
N ILE A 443 7.67 2.03 -1.92
CA ILE A 443 8.64 1.12 -1.31
C ILE A 443 7.93 0.21 -0.33
N GLU A 444 8.41 -1.01 -0.20
CA GLU A 444 7.95 -1.90 0.86
C GLU A 444 8.23 -1.25 2.22
N TYR A 445 7.21 -1.27 3.08
CA TYR A 445 7.22 -0.67 4.40
C TYR A 445 7.05 -1.75 5.44
N ILE A 446 7.91 -1.70 6.45
CA ILE A 446 7.76 -2.54 7.63
C ILE A 446 7.15 -1.62 8.70
N PRO A 447 5.91 -1.86 9.13
CA PRO A 447 5.30 -1.09 10.20
C PRO A 447 6.18 -1.07 11.45
N GLU A 448 6.19 0.07 12.13
CA GLU A 448 6.81 0.14 13.45
C GLU A 448 6.07 -0.81 14.41
N ILE A 449 6.81 -1.66 15.11
CA ILE A 449 6.23 -2.57 16.10
C ILE A 449 5.90 -1.76 17.35
N THR A 450 4.61 -1.65 17.65
CA THR A 450 4.13 -1.05 18.90
C THR A 450 4.30 -2.07 20.05
N THR A 451 5.29 -1.84 20.91
CA THR A 451 5.59 -2.71 22.07
C THR A 451 4.78 -2.36 23.31
N PHE A 452 4.31 -1.12 23.42
CA PHE A 452 3.49 -0.67 24.54
C PHE A 452 2.05 -1.20 24.44
N LYS A 453 1.53 -1.70 25.57
CA LYS A 453 0.13 -2.14 25.72
C LYS A 453 -0.41 -1.68 27.08
N ASP A 454 -1.63 -1.17 27.10
CA ASP A 454 -2.42 -0.91 28.31
C ASP A 454 -3.85 -1.44 28.07
N ASP A 455 -4.34 -2.31 28.96
CA ASP A 455 -5.68 -2.91 28.85
C ASP A 455 -6.69 -2.27 29.82
N LYS A 456 -6.36 -1.15 30.45
CA LYS A 456 -7.32 -0.40 31.28
C LYS A 456 -8.46 0.15 30.42
N PRO A 457 -9.72 0.00 30.87
CA PRO A 457 -10.84 0.67 30.23
C PRO A 457 -10.57 2.17 30.08
N LEU A 458 -10.82 2.67 28.88
CA LEU A 458 -10.55 4.05 28.52
C LEU A 458 -11.63 4.51 27.55
N ASN A 459 -12.37 5.56 27.88
CA ASN A 459 -13.29 6.21 26.97
C ASN A 459 -12.59 7.36 26.25
N ALA A 460 -12.25 7.14 24.99
CA ALA A 460 -11.55 8.08 24.14
C ALA A 460 -12.49 8.72 23.12
N VAL A 461 -12.55 10.04 23.13
CA VAL A 461 -13.38 10.82 22.23
C VAL A 461 -12.50 11.64 21.28
N ILE A 462 -12.82 11.61 19.99
CA ILE A 462 -12.09 12.31 18.93
C ILE A 462 -13.09 13.18 18.17
N ILE A 463 -12.82 14.48 18.09
CA ILE A 463 -13.63 15.46 17.35
C ILE A 463 -12.97 15.73 16.00
N GLY A 464 -13.66 15.38 14.91
CA GLY A 464 -13.21 15.51 13.53
C GLY A 464 -13.08 14.15 12.84
N GLY A 465 -13.34 14.11 11.53
CA GLY A 465 -13.30 12.88 10.71
C GLY A 465 -12.20 12.88 9.63
N GLY A 466 -11.08 13.56 9.87
CA GLY A 466 -9.95 13.63 8.94
C GLY A 466 -8.83 12.61 9.19
N ALA A 467 -7.72 12.73 8.46
CA ALA A 467 -6.57 11.83 8.57
C ALA A 467 -6.00 11.72 9.99
N ALA A 468 -5.88 12.86 10.70
CA ALA A 468 -5.41 12.89 12.09
C ALA A 468 -6.30 12.09 13.04
N ALA A 469 -7.63 12.13 12.84
CA ALA A 469 -8.57 11.42 13.69
C ALA A 469 -8.48 9.90 13.49
N VAL A 470 -8.43 9.44 12.24
CA VAL A 470 -8.28 8.01 11.92
C VAL A 470 -6.94 7.49 12.43
N ALA A 471 -5.85 8.21 12.17
CA ALA A 471 -4.51 7.83 12.63
C ALA A 471 -4.40 7.77 14.17
N ALA A 472 -5.05 8.68 14.88
CA ALA A 472 -5.11 8.66 16.34
C ALA A 472 -5.91 7.46 16.87
N ALA A 473 -7.07 7.17 16.27
CA ALA A 473 -7.89 6.03 16.65
C ALA A 473 -7.15 4.69 16.44
N GLU A 474 -6.44 4.55 15.32
CA GLU A 474 -5.61 3.37 15.04
C GLU A 474 -4.46 3.24 16.05
N ALA A 475 -3.68 4.30 16.24
CA ALA A 475 -2.54 4.29 17.17
C ALA A 475 -2.97 4.02 18.62
N LEU A 476 -4.15 4.51 19.02
CA LEU A 476 -4.76 4.23 20.30
C LEU A 476 -5.20 2.76 20.41
N ARG A 477 -5.93 2.23 19.41
CA ARG A 477 -6.39 0.84 19.42
C ARG A 477 -5.24 -0.16 19.42
N GLU A 478 -4.14 0.16 18.73
CA GLU A 478 -2.92 -0.66 18.76
C GLU A 478 -2.31 -0.76 20.17
N ARG A 479 -2.49 0.24 21.02
CA ARG A 479 -1.94 0.29 22.38
C ARG A 479 -2.92 -0.15 23.43
N ASN A 480 -4.22 0.03 23.20
CA ASN A 480 -5.25 -0.31 24.15
C ASN A 480 -6.39 -1.09 23.48
N ALA A 481 -6.45 -2.38 23.78
CA ALA A 481 -7.43 -3.30 23.22
C ALA A 481 -8.83 -3.13 23.83
N THR A 482 -8.93 -2.56 25.04
CA THR A 482 -10.19 -2.40 25.78
C THR A 482 -10.79 -1.00 25.69
N ALA A 483 -10.07 -0.03 25.12
CA ALA A 483 -10.55 1.33 24.94
C ALA A 483 -11.86 1.38 24.15
N GLU A 484 -12.80 2.22 24.56
CA GLU A 484 -13.97 2.59 23.77
C GLU A 484 -13.63 3.87 23.00
N ILE A 485 -13.62 3.80 21.67
CA ILE A 485 -13.16 4.90 20.81
C ILE A 485 -14.35 5.45 20.02
N HIS A 486 -14.61 6.75 20.18
CA HIS A 486 -15.65 7.48 19.47
C HIS A 486 -15.06 8.60 18.61
N ILE A 487 -15.41 8.61 17.32
CA ILE A 487 -15.09 9.69 16.40
C ILE A 487 -16.38 10.44 16.06
N PHE A 488 -16.43 11.74 16.33
CA PHE A 488 -17.56 12.61 15.96
C PHE A 488 -17.16 13.50 14.79
N THR A 489 -17.92 13.46 13.70
CA THR A 489 -17.64 14.26 12.50
C THR A 489 -18.89 14.96 12.01
N ASN A 490 -18.73 16.21 11.56
CA ASN A 490 -19.80 16.98 10.93
C ASN A 490 -20.05 16.57 9.47
N GLU A 491 -19.18 15.73 8.88
CA GLU A 491 -19.37 15.15 7.55
C GLU A 491 -20.46 14.07 7.61
N SER A 492 -21.31 13.99 6.58
CA SER A 492 -22.39 12.99 6.48
C SER A 492 -21.93 11.59 6.07
N VAL A 493 -20.62 11.41 5.86
CA VAL A 493 -19.99 10.19 5.36
C VAL A 493 -18.81 9.78 6.23
N LEU A 494 -18.35 8.54 6.07
CA LEU A 494 -17.14 8.03 6.73
C LEU A 494 -15.89 8.86 6.36
N PRO A 495 -14.83 8.85 7.19
CA PRO A 495 -13.57 9.51 6.88
C PRO A 495 -13.03 9.15 5.50
N TYR A 496 -12.63 10.17 4.73
CA TYR A 496 -12.24 10.04 3.32
C TYR A 496 -10.97 10.83 3.00
N TYR A 497 -10.31 10.46 1.91
CA TYR A 497 -9.15 11.16 1.38
C TYR A 497 -9.57 12.53 0.84
N ARG A 498 -9.52 13.57 1.67
CA ARG A 498 -9.91 14.93 1.26
C ARG A 498 -9.25 15.43 -0.04
N PRO A 499 -7.97 15.12 -0.35
CA PRO A 499 -7.37 15.48 -1.63
C PRO A 499 -8.11 14.93 -2.87
N VAL A 500 -8.82 13.79 -2.76
CA VAL A 500 -9.51 13.19 -3.92
C VAL A 500 -10.76 13.95 -4.35
N LEU A 501 -11.23 14.93 -3.57
CA LEU A 501 -12.42 15.71 -3.91
C LEU A 501 -12.26 16.47 -5.24
N THR A 502 -11.07 16.95 -5.57
CA THR A 502 -10.82 17.67 -6.84
C THR A 502 -10.96 16.73 -8.03
N ARG A 503 -10.33 15.55 -7.96
CA ARG A 503 -10.42 14.50 -8.99
C ARG A 503 -11.83 13.94 -9.16
N GLY A 504 -12.53 13.72 -8.05
CA GLY A 504 -13.89 13.18 -8.05
C GLY A 504 -14.93 14.07 -8.74
N ILE A 505 -14.59 15.32 -9.09
CA ILE A 505 -15.50 16.21 -9.82
C ILE A 505 -15.66 15.73 -11.26
N ALA A 506 -14.57 15.25 -11.87
CA ALA A 506 -14.56 14.74 -13.23
C ALA A 506 -14.69 13.21 -13.31
N GLU A 507 -14.25 12.50 -12.27
CA GLU A 507 -14.16 11.04 -12.27
C GLU A 507 -15.12 10.39 -11.27
N LYS A 508 -15.63 9.20 -11.63
CA LYS A 508 -16.39 8.37 -10.70
C LYS A 508 -15.44 7.51 -9.88
N LEU A 509 -15.19 7.92 -8.64
CA LEU A 509 -14.29 7.23 -7.72
C LEU A 509 -14.94 6.00 -7.10
N GLN A 510 -14.14 4.94 -6.92
CA GLN A 510 -14.56 3.77 -6.12
C GLN A 510 -14.41 4.06 -4.61
N ASP A 511 -15.13 3.31 -3.78
CA ASP A 511 -15.06 3.45 -2.32
C ASP A 511 -13.63 3.28 -1.77
N THR A 512 -12.84 2.41 -2.37
CA THR A 512 -11.42 2.16 -2.03
C THR A 512 -10.50 3.33 -2.35
N GLU A 513 -10.90 4.20 -3.27
CA GLU A 513 -10.16 5.41 -3.63
C GLU A 513 -10.67 6.64 -2.88
N PHE A 514 -11.89 6.57 -2.34
CA PHE A 514 -12.54 7.68 -1.66
C PHE A 514 -12.34 7.62 -0.14
N PHE A 515 -12.71 6.51 0.51
CA PHE A 515 -12.67 6.38 1.96
C PHE A 515 -11.26 6.01 2.45
N ILE A 516 -10.86 6.55 3.61
CA ILE A 516 -9.56 6.21 4.24
C ILE A 516 -9.54 4.73 4.64
N LYS A 517 -10.66 4.24 5.17
CA LYS A 517 -10.89 2.83 5.47
C LYS A 517 -12.33 2.45 5.12
N PRO A 518 -12.58 1.20 4.71
CA PRO A 518 -13.94 0.71 4.51
C PRO A 518 -14.68 0.58 5.85
N SER A 519 -16.01 0.52 5.83
CA SER A 519 -16.84 0.48 7.04
C SER A 519 -16.50 -0.68 7.99
N HIS A 520 -16.32 -1.89 7.45
CA HIS A 520 -16.00 -3.09 8.24
C HIS A 520 -14.71 -2.97 9.04
N TYR A 521 -13.74 -2.16 8.58
CA TYR A 521 -12.50 -1.93 9.30
C TYR A 521 -12.74 -1.31 10.67
N TYR A 522 -13.62 -0.30 10.75
CA TYR A 522 -13.93 0.38 12.00
C TYR A 522 -14.71 -0.53 12.96
N GLU A 523 -15.60 -1.38 12.43
CA GLU A 523 -16.33 -2.39 13.20
C GLU A 523 -15.37 -3.42 13.82
N GLU A 524 -14.45 -3.98 13.03
CA GLU A 524 -13.43 -4.93 13.50
C GLU A 524 -12.50 -4.33 14.55
N LYS A 525 -12.17 -3.03 14.41
CA LYS A 525 -11.34 -2.29 15.36
C LYS A 525 -12.14 -1.72 16.54
N ASN A 526 -13.45 -1.98 16.63
CA ASN A 526 -14.34 -1.41 17.64
C ASN A 526 -14.15 0.11 17.78
N ILE A 527 -14.19 0.83 16.65
CA ILE A 527 -14.15 2.29 16.56
C ILE A 527 -15.53 2.76 16.11
N LYS A 528 -16.21 3.52 16.95
CA LYS A 528 -17.56 4.03 16.66
C LYS A 528 -17.47 5.40 16.00
N ILE A 529 -18.01 5.53 14.79
CA ILE A 529 -18.02 6.79 14.05
C ILE A 529 -19.43 7.36 14.03
N HIS A 530 -19.59 8.58 14.55
CA HIS A 530 -20.83 9.35 14.56
C HIS A 530 -20.76 10.40 13.44
N VAL A 531 -21.27 10.04 12.27
CA VAL A 531 -21.37 10.94 11.10
C VAL A 531 -22.51 11.94 11.26
N GLY A 532 -22.36 13.13 10.67
CA GLY A 532 -23.33 14.22 10.77
C GLY A 532 -23.48 14.82 12.18
N SER A 533 -22.64 14.42 13.13
CA SER A 533 -22.72 14.85 14.52
C SER A 533 -21.69 15.94 14.79
N THR A 534 -22.14 17.20 14.82
CA THR A 534 -21.26 18.34 15.10
C THR A 534 -21.13 18.52 16.60
N ILE A 535 -19.91 18.73 17.11
CA ILE A 535 -19.70 19.07 18.52
C ILE A 535 -19.78 20.58 18.69
N LEU A 536 -20.61 21.03 19.63
CA LEU A 536 -20.91 22.45 19.88
C LEU A 536 -20.12 23.03 21.05
N SER A 537 -19.77 22.22 22.05
CA SER A 537 -19.03 22.70 23.22
C SER A 537 -18.20 21.60 23.87
N ILE A 538 -17.12 22.01 24.55
CA ILE A 538 -16.26 21.15 25.36
C ILE A 538 -16.20 21.72 26.77
N ASP A 539 -16.57 20.93 27.77
CA ASP A 539 -16.37 21.21 29.18
C ASP A 539 -15.18 20.39 29.69
N THR A 540 -14.05 21.08 29.94
CA THR A 540 -12.81 20.44 30.38
C THR A 540 -12.78 20.15 31.88
N GLU A 541 -13.67 20.76 32.67
CA GLU A 541 -13.77 20.52 34.12
C GLU A 541 -14.59 19.26 34.40
N SER A 542 -15.76 19.13 33.77
CA SER A 542 -16.61 17.94 33.90
C SER A 542 -16.24 16.81 32.93
N LYS A 543 -15.29 17.06 32.01
CA LYS A 543 -14.85 16.15 30.95
C LYS A 543 -16.00 15.65 30.06
N GLN A 544 -16.75 16.60 29.50
CA GLN A 544 -17.87 16.30 28.62
C GLN A 544 -17.81 17.12 27.33
N ILE A 545 -18.36 16.55 26.26
CA ILE A 545 -18.65 17.26 25.02
C ILE A 545 -20.16 17.25 24.76
N CYS A 546 -20.68 18.27 24.10
CA CYS A 546 -22.08 18.36 23.70
C CYS A 546 -22.20 18.34 22.18
N ASP A 547 -23.00 17.44 21.63
CA ASP A 547 -23.26 17.38 20.18
C ASP A 547 -24.41 18.31 19.74
N SER A 548 -24.65 18.36 18.44
CA SER A 548 -25.68 19.16 17.80
C SER A 548 -27.11 18.74 18.14
N ASP A 549 -27.31 17.54 18.69
CA ASP A 549 -28.60 17.05 19.17
C ASP A 549 -28.82 17.39 20.66
N GLY A 550 -27.87 18.09 21.29
CA GLY A 550 -27.90 18.47 22.70
C GLY A 550 -27.52 17.32 23.64
N LYS A 551 -26.96 16.23 23.14
CA LYS A 551 -26.54 15.09 23.94
C LYS A 551 -25.13 15.31 24.47
N ALA A 552 -24.98 15.09 25.78
CA ALA A 552 -23.68 15.12 26.44
C ALA A 552 -22.99 13.74 26.35
N HIS A 553 -21.69 13.75 26.08
CA HIS A 553 -20.83 12.56 26.05
C HIS A 553 -19.63 12.78 26.95
N ALA A 554 -19.44 11.91 27.94
CA ALA A 554 -18.27 11.95 28.81
C ALA A 554 -17.02 11.41 28.07
N TYR A 555 -15.84 11.80 28.52
CA TYR A 555 -14.57 11.27 28.02
C TYR A 555 -13.52 11.14 29.14
N ASP A 556 -12.60 10.19 28.99
CA ASP A 556 -11.38 10.14 29.80
C ASP A 556 -10.25 10.91 29.13
N LYS A 557 -10.17 10.81 27.79
CA LYS A 557 -9.22 11.50 26.91
C LYS A 557 -9.95 12.07 25.70
N LEU A 558 -9.63 13.31 25.34
CA LEU A 558 -10.24 14.02 24.21
C LEU A 558 -9.18 14.43 23.18
N LEU A 559 -9.43 14.18 21.90
CA LEU A 559 -8.64 14.73 20.80
C LEU A 559 -9.47 15.71 19.98
N ILE A 560 -8.96 16.93 19.80
CA ILE A 560 -9.46 17.91 18.85
C ILE A 560 -8.69 17.76 17.54
N ALA A 561 -9.33 17.17 16.53
CA ALA A 561 -8.81 16.95 15.17
C ALA A 561 -9.73 17.60 14.13
N THR A 562 -10.23 18.80 14.43
CA THR A 562 -11.22 19.56 13.64
C THR A 562 -10.65 20.12 12.33
N GLY A 563 -9.34 20.04 12.13
CA GLY A 563 -8.66 20.46 10.91
C GLY A 563 -8.80 21.96 10.63
N ALA A 564 -9.06 22.30 9.38
CA ALA A 564 -9.13 23.68 8.91
C ALA A 564 -10.23 23.88 7.86
N SER A 565 -10.76 25.09 7.80
CA SER A 565 -11.75 25.54 6.82
C SER A 565 -11.10 26.40 5.72
N SER A 566 -11.70 26.47 4.54
CA SER A 566 -11.24 27.38 3.49
C SER A 566 -11.29 28.83 3.97
N PHE A 567 -10.21 29.58 3.71
CA PHE A 567 -10.19 31.02 3.96
C PHE A 567 -10.98 31.72 2.85
N LEU A 568 -12.09 32.36 3.21
CA LEU A 568 -12.89 33.19 2.33
C LEU A 568 -12.44 34.65 2.47
N PRO A 569 -11.83 35.27 1.44
CA PRO A 569 -11.54 36.69 1.46
C PRO A 569 -12.84 37.49 1.58
N PRO A 570 -12.85 38.65 2.27
CA PRO A 570 -14.05 39.46 2.47
C PRO A 570 -14.42 40.22 1.18
N ILE A 571 -14.90 39.48 0.18
CA ILE A 571 -15.35 39.99 -1.11
C ILE A 571 -16.88 40.07 -1.08
N GLN A 572 -17.42 41.23 -1.45
CA GLN A 572 -18.88 41.40 -1.58
C GLN A 572 -19.45 40.39 -2.58
N GLY A 573 -20.55 39.71 -2.23
CA GLY A 573 -21.19 38.70 -3.06
C GLY A 573 -20.62 37.28 -2.90
N SER A 574 -19.72 37.06 -1.92
CA SER A 574 -19.16 35.74 -1.61
C SER A 574 -20.17 34.77 -0.99
N GLU A 575 -21.31 35.28 -0.53
CA GLU A 575 -22.45 34.55 0.00
C GLU A 575 -23.40 33.98 -1.07
N LEU A 576 -23.19 34.32 -2.35
CA LEU A 576 -24.05 33.85 -3.44
C LEU A 576 -23.97 32.31 -3.61
N PRO A 577 -25.07 31.61 -3.96
CA PRO A 577 -25.10 30.14 -4.00
C PRO A 577 -24.11 29.50 -4.98
N GLU A 578 -23.73 30.20 -6.05
CA GLU A 578 -22.76 29.72 -7.05
C GLU A 578 -21.29 30.06 -6.71
N VAL A 579 -21.05 30.58 -5.50
CA VAL A 579 -19.71 30.77 -4.94
C VAL A 579 -19.37 29.58 -4.05
N ILE A 580 -18.33 28.83 -4.43
CA ILE A 580 -17.92 27.61 -3.75
C ILE A 580 -16.47 27.74 -3.25
N ALA A 581 -16.19 27.21 -2.07
CA ALA A 581 -14.83 26.96 -1.62
C ALA A 581 -14.68 25.49 -1.25
N LEU A 582 -14.19 24.69 -2.20
CA LEU A 582 -14.13 23.24 -2.10
C LEU A 582 -13.25 22.79 -0.92
N ARG A 583 -13.86 22.26 0.15
CA ARG A 583 -13.13 21.67 1.27
C ARG A 583 -13.72 20.36 1.75
N ASN A 584 -15.04 20.25 1.81
CA ASN A 584 -15.75 19.08 2.35
C ASN A 584 -16.69 18.43 1.31
N LYS A 585 -17.36 17.34 1.70
CA LYS A 585 -18.23 16.57 0.80
C LYS A 585 -19.43 17.39 0.30
N ASN A 586 -19.98 18.26 1.14
CA ASN A 586 -21.10 19.12 0.79
C ASN A 586 -20.68 20.19 -0.24
N ASP A 587 -19.49 20.78 -0.10
CA ASP A 587 -18.95 21.72 -1.11
C ASP A 587 -18.74 21.01 -2.45
N PHE A 588 -18.23 19.78 -2.40
CA PHE A 588 -18.05 18.92 -3.57
C PHE A 588 -19.39 18.63 -4.27
N GLU A 589 -20.43 18.22 -3.53
CA GLU A 589 -21.75 17.94 -4.09
C GLU A 589 -22.39 19.18 -4.71
N LYS A 590 -22.26 20.34 -4.06
CA LYS A 590 -22.73 21.62 -4.60
C LYS A 590 -22.02 21.96 -5.91
N LEU A 591 -20.70 21.85 -5.95
CA LEU A 591 -19.93 22.12 -7.17
C LEU A 591 -20.32 21.17 -8.30
N ALA A 592 -20.38 19.86 -8.01
CA ALA A 592 -20.80 18.85 -8.98
C ALA A 592 -22.21 19.12 -9.53
N ALA A 593 -23.15 19.53 -8.67
CA ALA A 593 -24.49 19.92 -9.08
C ALA A 593 -24.49 21.19 -9.96
N LEU A 594 -23.70 22.22 -9.62
CA LEU A 594 -23.59 23.45 -10.42
C LEU A 594 -22.93 23.21 -11.79
N CYS A 595 -21.99 22.27 -11.85
CA CYS A 595 -21.33 21.83 -13.08
C CYS A 595 -22.23 20.93 -13.95
N SER A 596 -23.30 20.37 -13.38
CA SER A 596 -24.31 19.64 -14.15
C SER A 596 -25.14 20.58 -15.04
N GLY A 597 -25.56 20.11 -16.22
CA GLY A 597 -26.41 20.90 -17.12
C GLY A 597 -25.67 21.76 -18.15
N GLY A 598 -24.51 21.29 -18.63
CA GLY A 598 -23.82 21.82 -19.81
C GLY A 598 -22.63 22.73 -19.49
N LYS A 599 -22.08 23.35 -20.53
CA LYS A 599 -20.86 24.17 -20.41
C LYS A 599 -21.10 25.44 -19.57
N LYS A 600 -20.30 25.63 -18.51
CA LYS A 600 -20.30 26.82 -17.63
C LYS A 600 -19.04 27.64 -17.82
N LYS A 601 -19.11 28.94 -17.46
CA LYS A 601 -17.96 29.82 -17.28
C LYS A 601 -17.61 29.87 -15.80
N VAL A 602 -16.44 29.33 -15.44
CA VAL A 602 -15.98 29.22 -14.05
C VAL A 602 -14.77 30.13 -13.83
N ILE A 603 -14.85 31.00 -12.83
CA ILE A 603 -13.70 31.75 -12.33
C ILE A 603 -13.14 31.04 -11.11
N VAL A 604 -11.85 30.73 -11.11
CA VAL A 604 -11.11 30.24 -9.94
C VAL A 604 -10.28 31.39 -9.39
N ILE A 605 -10.54 31.79 -8.15
CA ILE A 605 -9.79 32.81 -7.43
C ILE A 605 -8.70 32.10 -6.61
N GLY A 606 -7.45 32.24 -7.05
CA GLY A 606 -6.26 31.62 -6.45
C GLY A 606 -5.64 30.55 -7.33
N GLY A 607 -4.36 30.74 -7.69
CA GLY A 607 -3.48 29.83 -8.43
C GLY A 607 -2.59 28.98 -7.52
N GLY A 608 -3.13 28.56 -6.37
CA GLY A 608 -2.54 27.55 -5.49
C GLY A 608 -2.78 26.11 -6.01
N LEU A 609 -2.25 25.10 -5.32
CA LEU A 609 -2.36 23.68 -5.71
C LEU A 609 -3.82 23.26 -5.96
N LEU A 610 -4.69 23.42 -4.96
CA LEU A 610 -6.11 23.06 -5.07
C LEU A 610 -6.84 23.84 -6.17
N GLY A 611 -6.54 25.13 -6.34
CA GLY A 611 -7.13 25.97 -7.38
C GLY A 611 -6.76 25.48 -8.78
N LEU A 612 -5.49 25.12 -8.98
CA LEU A 612 -4.98 24.56 -10.23
C LEU A 612 -5.56 23.18 -10.55
N GLU A 613 -5.57 22.26 -9.57
CA GLU A 613 -6.16 20.93 -9.75
C GLU A 613 -7.64 21.03 -10.08
N THR A 614 -8.39 21.84 -9.34
CA THR A 614 -9.82 22.01 -9.61
C THR A 614 -10.05 22.65 -10.99
N ALA A 615 -9.26 23.65 -11.36
CA ALA A 615 -9.34 24.26 -12.69
C ALA A 615 -9.06 23.26 -13.82
N TYR A 616 -8.11 22.35 -13.62
CA TYR A 616 -7.79 21.29 -14.56
C TYR A 616 -8.96 20.30 -14.72
N TYR A 617 -9.51 19.75 -13.63
CA TYR A 617 -10.63 18.81 -13.75
C TYR A 617 -11.89 19.46 -14.34
N LEU A 618 -12.14 20.74 -14.03
CA LEU A 618 -13.23 21.49 -14.64
C LEU A 618 -13.02 21.73 -16.14
N SER A 619 -11.78 21.93 -16.60
CA SER A 619 -11.49 22.07 -18.03
C SER A 619 -11.60 20.73 -18.77
N GLU A 620 -11.26 19.62 -18.13
CA GLU A 620 -11.48 18.27 -18.66
C GLU A 620 -12.96 17.97 -18.87
N MET A 621 -13.83 18.46 -17.99
CA MET A 621 -15.30 18.47 -18.13
C MET A 621 -15.83 19.45 -19.21
N LYS A 622 -14.93 20.09 -19.97
CA LYS A 622 -15.23 21.03 -21.06
C LYS A 622 -15.88 22.36 -20.64
N HIS A 623 -15.78 22.73 -19.37
CA HIS A 623 -16.13 24.07 -18.92
C HIS A 623 -15.13 25.12 -19.40
N SER A 624 -15.55 26.39 -19.48
CA SER A 624 -14.67 27.52 -19.74
C SER A 624 -14.11 28.03 -18.42
N VAL A 625 -12.82 27.81 -18.17
CA VAL A 625 -12.20 28.09 -16.87
C VAL A 625 -11.19 29.24 -16.97
N SER A 626 -11.25 30.17 -16.03
CA SER A 626 -10.27 31.24 -15.86
C SER A 626 -9.75 31.31 -14.43
N ILE A 627 -8.44 31.30 -14.27
CA ILE A 627 -7.76 31.42 -12.97
C ILE A 627 -7.29 32.87 -12.81
N LEU A 628 -7.70 33.51 -11.71
CA LEU A 628 -7.26 34.83 -11.29
C LEU A 628 -6.40 34.68 -10.04
N GLU A 629 -5.13 35.05 -10.14
CA GLU A 629 -4.17 34.99 -9.04
C GLU A 629 -3.77 36.41 -8.63
N ALA A 630 -3.80 36.69 -7.33
CA ALA A 630 -3.41 37.98 -6.77
C ALA A 630 -1.88 38.17 -6.76
N CYS A 631 -1.13 37.08 -6.60
CA CYS A 631 0.32 37.06 -6.72
C CYS A 631 0.79 37.24 -8.18
N PRO A 632 2.06 37.65 -8.39
CA PRO A 632 2.61 37.84 -9.74
C PRO A 632 2.77 36.55 -10.55
N CYS A 633 2.73 35.38 -9.91
CA CYS A 633 2.91 34.07 -10.53
C CYS A 633 2.08 32.99 -9.85
N VAL A 634 1.91 31.87 -10.55
CA VAL A 634 1.30 30.63 -10.06
C VAL A 634 2.18 29.95 -8.99
N LEU A 635 1.56 29.26 -8.02
CA LEU A 635 2.23 28.53 -6.95
C LEU A 635 3.41 29.30 -6.29
N PRO A 636 3.18 30.51 -5.74
CA PRO A 636 4.25 31.37 -5.24
C PRO A 636 5.03 30.80 -4.04
N ARG A 637 4.58 29.67 -3.46
CA ARG A 637 5.27 28.94 -2.38
C ARG A 637 6.05 27.72 -2.86
N GLN A 638 5.79 27.22 -4.07
CA GLN A 638 6.37 25.98 -4.61
C GLN A 638 7.24 26.23 -5.84
N LEU A 639 7.04 27.36 -6.54
CA LEU A 639 7.77 27.73 -7.74
C LEU A 639 8.54 29.03 -7.54
N ASP A 640 9.71 29.10 -8.16
CA ASP A 640 10.44 30.35 -8.33
C ASP A 640 10.01 31.07 -9.63
N PRO A 641 10.40 32.34 -9.83
CA PRO A 641 10.02 33.10 -11.02
C PRO A 641 10.49 32.50 -12.36
N GLU A 642 11.50 31.61 -12.34
CA GLU A 642 12.02 30.95 -13.54
C GLU A 642 11.21 29.70 -13.92
N ALA A 643 10.72 28.95 -12.92
CA ALA A 643 9.90 27.76 -13.11
C ALA A 643 8.43 28.10 -13.42
N ALA A 644 7.87 29.14 -12.80
CA ALA A 644 6.45 29.50 -12.95
C ALA A 644 5.98 29.60 -14.41
N PRO A 645 6.71 30.25 -15.35
CA PRO A 645 6.31 30.34 -16.74
C PRO A 645 6.12 28.99 -17.45
N PHE A 646 6.81 27.92 -17.03
CA PHE A 646 6.61 26.58 -17.59
C PHE A 646 5.21 26.06 -17.29
N LEU A 647 4.81 26.13 -16.02
CA LEU A 647 3.48 25.71 -15.59
C LEU A 647 2.40 26.59 -16.21
N GLU A 648 2.58 27.91 -16.23
CA GLU A 648 1.58 28.80 -16.83
C GLU A 648 1.37 28.56 -18.32
N ARG A 649 2.43 28.19 -19.07
CA ARG A 649 2.29 27.80 -20.48
C ARG A 649 1.47 26.52 -20.62
N ALA A 650 1.71 25.52 -19.78
CA ALA A 650 0.93 24.29 -19.80
C ALA A 650 -0.54 24.52 -19.45
N VAL A 651 -0.82 25.34 -18.42
CA VAL A 651 -2.20 25.76 -18.08
C VAL A 651 -2.88 26.37 -19.31
N ARG A 652 -2.23 27.35 -19.97
CA ARG A 652 -2.78 28.01 -21.16
C ARG A 652 -2.96 27.07 -22.35
N ALA A 653 -2.08 26.07 -22.52
CA ALA A 653 -2.17 25.09 -23.60
C ALA A 653 -3.43 24.20 -23.51
N THR A 654 -3.99 24.02 -22.31
CA THR A 654 -5.26 23.30 -22.12
C THR A 654 -6.51 24.15 -22.42
N GLY A 655 -6.34 25.43 -22.77
CA GLY A 655 -7.43 26.38 -22.98
C GLY A 655 -7.93 27.07 -21.71
N VAL A 656 -7.31 26.82 -20.56
CA VAL A 656 -7.56 27.54 -19.31
C VAL A 656 -6.83 28.89 -19.35
N SER A 657 -7.53 29.99 -19.12
CA SER A 657 -6.88 31.30 -19.04
C SER A 657 -6.30 31.52 -17.65
N PHE A 658 -5.07 32.04 -17.56
CA PHE A 658 -4.42 32.40 -16.29
C PHE A 658 -4.03 33.88 -16.30
N THR A 659 -4.50 34.62 -15.30
CA THR A 659 -4.24 36.06 -15.14
C THR A 659 -3.65 36.34 -13.75
N PRO A 660 -2.30 36.52 -13.64
CA PRO A 660 -1.65 36.89 -12.39
C PRO A 660 -1.86 38.38 -12.04
N GLY A 661 -1.50 38.77 -10.82
CA GLY A 661 -1.61 40.15 -10.33
C GLY A 661 -3.03 40.73 -10.29
N THR A 662 -4.05 39.88 -10.32
CA THR A 662 -5.46 40.29 -10.44
C THR A 662 -6.20 40.10 -9.12
N TYR A 663 -6.67 41.22 -8.57
CA TYR A 663 -7.47 41.22 -7.33
C TYR A 663 -8.95 41.33 -7.68
N VAL A 664 -9.75 40.39 -7.18
CA VAL A 664 -11.21 40.46 -7.26
C VAL A 664 -11.72 41.30 -6.09
N VAL A 665 -12.52 42.33 -6.38
CA VAL A 665 -13.08 43.25 -5.37
C VAL A 665 -14.58 43.05 -5.13
N GLU A 666 -15.28 42.45 -6.09
CA GLU A 666 -16.72 42.18 -6.00
C GLU A 666 -17.07 40.94 -6.84
N ILE A 667 -17.98 40.10 -6.34
CA ILE A 667 -18.68 39.08 -7.12
C ILE A 667 -20.06 39.64 -7.46
N CYS A 668 -20.28 39.94 -8.74
CA CYS A 668 -21.45 40.66 -9.20
C CYS A 668 -22.68 39.74 -9.26
N GLY A 669 -23.79 40.18 -8.67
CA GLY A 669 -25.06 39.47 -8.70
C GLY A 669 -25.96 39.84 -7.53
N GLN A 670 -27.28 39.71 -7.68
CA GLN A 670 -28.23 39.89 -6.56
C GLN A 670 -28.69 38.56 -5.97
N LYS A 671 -29.12 37.63 -6.83
CA LYS A 671 -29.60 36.29 -6.43
C LYS A 671 -28.75 35.15 -6.97
N LYS A 672 -27.99 35.43 -8.02
CA LYS A 672 -27.12 34.49 -8.72
C LYS A 672 -25.89 35.24 -9.21
N VAL A 673 -24.77 34.54 -9.34
CA VAL A 673 -23.55 35.07 -9.96
C VAL A 673 -23.85 35.50 -11.41
N SER A 674 -23.29 36.66 -11.78
CA SER A 674 -23.34 37.20 -13.15
C SER A 674 -21.95 37.58 -13.68
N GLY A 675 -20.97 37.70 -12.79
CA GLY A 675 -19.59 38.06 -13.12
C GLY A 675 -18.78 38.37 -11.87
N ILE A 676 -17.53 38.74 -12.08
CA ILE A 676 -16.67 39.33 -11.04
C ILE A 676 -16.18 40.69 -11.50
N LYS A 677 -15.88 41.56 -10.54
CA LYS A 677 -15.21 42.85 -10.77
C LYS A 677 -13.80 42.80 -10.21
N THR A 678 -12.81 43.19 -11.02
CA THR A 678 -11.42 43.30 -10.59
C THR A 678 -11.10 44.70 -10.06
N ARG A 679 -9.99 44.83 -9.34
CA ARG A 679 -9.47 46.12 -8.84
C ARG A 679 -9.14 47.11 -9.96
N GLN A 680 -8.89 46.61 -11.17
CA GLN A 680 -8.69 47.41 -12.38
C GLN A 680 -10.02 47.79 -13.07
N ASP A 681 -11.15 47.70 -12.35
CA ASP A 681 -12.51 47.97 -12.82
C ASP A 681 -12.97 47.13 -14.03
N MET A 682 -12.32 45.99 -14.29
CA MET A 682 -12.74 45.05 -15.34
C MET A 682 -13.85 44.13 -14.81
N ILE A 683 -14.91 43.96 -15.60
CA ILE A 683 -16.00 43.01 -15.32
C ILE A 683 -15.82 41.77 -16.19
N ILE A 684 -15.69 40.59 -15.55
CA ILE A 684 -15.57 39.30 -16.24
C ILE A 684 -16.85 38.49 -16.00
N PRO A 685 -17.68 38.24 -17.03
CA PRO A 685 -18.90 37.44 -16.89
C PRO A 685 -18.59 35.98 -16.56
N CYS A 686 -19.28 35.42 -15.57
CA CYS A 686 -19.17 34.02 -15.17
C CYS A 686 -20.46 33.49 -14.55
N ASP A 687 -20.56 32.17 -14.48
CA ASP A 687 -21.69 31.44 -13.92
C ASP A 687 -21.37 30.89 -12.52
N ILE A 688 -20.10 30.57 -12.25
CA ILE A 688 -19.61 29.95 -11.01
C ILE A 688 -18.31 30.63 -10.59
N VAL A 689 -18.14 30.88 -9.29
CA VAL A 689 -16.87 31.34 -8.71
C VAL A 689 -16.38 30.32 -7.70
N LEU A 690 -15.17 29.80 -7.92
CA LEU A 690 -14.47 28.94 -6.98
C LEU A 690 -13.42 29.77 -6.23
N ILE A 691 -13.46 29.77 -4.90
CA ILE A 691 -12.49 30.46 -4.05
C ILE A 691 -11.48 29.44 -3.50
N SER A 692 -10.20 29.63 -3.84
CA SER A 692 -9.06 28.84 -3.38
C SER A 692 -7.96 29.76 -2.83
N ALA A 693 -8.26 30.48 -1.75
CA ALA A 693 -7.38 31.50 -1.16
C ALA A 693 -6.59 31.03 0.08
N GLY A 694 -6.51 29.72 0.33
CA GLY A 694 -5.85 29.12 1.48
C GLY A 694 -6.83 28.59 2.54
N ILE A 695 -6.31 28.23 3.72
CA ILE A 695 -7.08 27.63 4.82
C ILE A 695 -6.87 28.40 6.13
N ARG A 696 -7.81 28.24 7.06
CA ARG A 696 -7.75 28.74 8.44
C ARG A 696 -8.07 27.59 9.42
N SER A 697 -7.21 27.41 10.42
CA SER A 697 -7.36 26.39 11.46
C SER A 697 -8.65 26.56 12.26
N ASN A 698 -9.38 25.47 12.44
CA ASN A 698 -10.65 25.44 13.18
C ASN A 698 -10.36 25.41 14.68
N THR A 699 -10.49 26.57 15.33
CA THR A 699 -9.98 26.82 16.69
C THR A 699 -11.07 27.23 17.68
N ASP A 700 -12.30 27.47 17.22
CA ASP A 700 -13.34 28.10 18.03
C ASP A 700 -13.75 27.24 19.24
N LEU A 701 -13.96 25.94 19.05
CA LEU A 701 -14.23 24.99 20.14
C LEU A 701 -13.15 25.03 21.24
N ALA A 702 -11.87 25.12 20.84
CA ALA A 702 -10.76 25.17 21.79
C ALA A 702 -10.71 26.51 22.54
N ARG A 703 -10.97 27.64 21.84
CA ARG A 703 -11.04 28.97 22.48
C ARG A 703 -12.16 29.05 23.50
N GLU A 704 -13.34 28.57 23.15
CA GLU A 704 -14.51 28.55 24.04
C GLU A 704 -14.26 27.64 25.26
N ALA A 705 -13.54 26.53 25.06
CA ALA A 705 -13.09 25.63 26.11
C ALA A 705 -11.91 26.15 26.95
N LYS A 706 -11.47 27.40 26.73
CA LYS A 706 -10.33 28.06 27.39
C LYS A 706 -8.98 27.33 27.18
N ILE A 707 -8.84 26.59 26.09
CA ILE A 707 -7.57 25.99 25.67
C ILE A 707 -6.73 27.06 24.96
N LYS A 708 -5.42 27.08 25.21
CA LYS A 708 -4.50 28.05 24.60
C LYS A 708 -4.47 27.91 23.08
N VAL A 709 -4.75 29.02 22.40
CA VAL A 709 -4.79 29.13 20.94
C VAL A 709 -4.07 30.40 20.55
N GLU A 710 -3.24 30.31 19.51
CA GLU A 710 -2.67 31.47 18.81
C GLU A 710 -3.21 31.49 17.37
N ARG A 711 -2.40 31.06 16.39
CA ARG A 711 -2.87 30.84 15.01
C ARG A 711 -3.62 29.51 14.91
N ALA A 712 -3.18 28.50 15.65
CA ALA A 712 -3.88 27.24 15.89
C ALA A 712 -3.83 26.85 17.39
N ILE A 713 -4.37 25.67 17.73
CA ILE A 713 -4.32 25.12 19.10
C ILE A 713 -2.87 24.77 19.44
N ILE A 714 -2.31 25.39 20.47
CA ILE A 714 -0.92 25.14 20.86
C ILE A 714 -0.79 23.75 21.47
N VAL A 715 0.17 22.97 20.97
CA VAL A 715 0.48 21.63 21.49
C VAL A 715 1.95 21.42 21.78
N ASP A 716 2.25 20.51 22.71
CA ASP A 716 3.60 20.01 22.96
C ASP A 716 3.99 18.85 22.01
N GLN A 717 5.19 18.28 22.17
CA GLN A 717 5.67 17.19 21.30
C GLN A 717 4.85 15.89 21.41
N LEU A 718 4.03 15.75 22.46
CA LEU A 718 3.11 14.62 22.66
C LEU A 718 1.68 15.00 22.25
N MET A 719 1.52 16.10 21.51
CA MET A 719 0.25 16.64 21.03
C MET A 719 -0.71 17.05 22.15
N ARG A 720 -0.21 17.26 23.38
CA ARG A 720 -1.01 17.70 24.53
C ARG A 720 -1.27 19.19 24.44
N THR A 721 -2.50 19.60 24.73
CA THR A 721 -2.88 21.02 24.80
C THR A 721 -2.59 21.60 26.19
N SER A 722 -2.99 22.85 26.43
CA SER A 722 -2.92 23.46 27.76
C SER A 722 -3.89 22.87 28.78
N SER A 723 -4.88 22.08 28.35
CA SER A 723 -5.84 21.41 29.24
C SER A 723 -5.43 19.95 29.45
N PRO A 724 -5.40 19.44 30.70
CA PRO A 724 -5.12 18.05 30.97
C PRO A 724 -6.09 17.13 30.21
N ASP A 725 -5.58 16.00 29.72
CA ASP A 725 -6.36 14.98 29.01
C ASP A 725 -6.98 15.43 27.67
N VAL A 726 -6.69 16.65 27.21
CA VAL A 726 -7.09 17.17 25.90
C VAL A 726 -5.88 17.32 24.99
N PHE A 727 -5.99 16.75 23.81
CA PHE A 727 -4.97 16.70 22.76
C PHE A 727 -5.47 17.44 21.52
N ALA A 728 -4.58 17.87 20.63
CA ALA A 728 -4.94 18.38 19.31
C ALA A 728 -3.97 17.90 18.23
N ALA A 729 -4.48 17.58 17.04
CA ALA A 729 -3.65 17.08 15.93
C ALA A 729 -4.24 17.46 14.56
N GLY A 730 -3.38 17.57 13.54
CA GLY A 730 -3.74 17.97 12.19
C GLY A 730 -3.79 19.49 12.01
N ASP A 731 -4.50 19.97 10.98
CA ASP A 731 -4.49 21.39 10.59
C ASP A 731 -5.04 22.35 11.67
N CYS A 732 -5.66 21.85 12.73
CA CYS A 732 -6.10 22.66 13.88
C CYS A 732 -5.01 22.86 14.95
N ALA A 733 -3.90 22.12 14.88
CA ALA A 733 -2.83 22.15 15.87
C ALA A 733 -1.61 22.96 15.39
N GLU A 734 -0.95 23.62 16.34
CA GLU A 734 0.27 24.40 16.16
C GLU A 734 1.35 23.82 17.06
N PHE A 735 2.43 23.31 16.45
CA PHE A 735 3.60 22.78 17.16
C PHE A 735 4.81 23.67 16.87
N GLU A 736 5.42 24.23 17.92
CA GLU A 736 6.58 25.14 17.81
C GLU A 736 6.37 26.31 16.81
N GLY A 737 5.17 26.89 16.79
CA GLY A 737 4.82 28.00 15.89
C GLY A 737 4.52 27.59 14.44
N ARG A 738 4.49 26.28 14.15
CA ARG A 738 4.30 25.74 12.80
C ARG A 738 2.92 25.12 12.62
N ILE A 739 2.32 25.41 11.47
CA ILE A 739 1.07 24.82 10.97
C ILE A 739 1.36 24.40 9.52
N ASP A 740 1.58 23.11 9.29
CA ASP A 740 2.06 22.66 7.97
C ASP A 740 0.91 22.58 6.93
N GLY A 741 -0.31 22.20 7.34
CA GLY A 741 -1.47 22.15 6.45
C GLY A 741 -1.43 21.03 5.41
N ILE A 742 -0.77 19.93 5.75
CA ILE A 742 -0.49 18.80 4.86
C ILE A 742 -0.93 17.48 5.50
N TRP A 743 -1.31 16.54 4.65
CA TRP A 743 -1.92 15.26 5.03
C TRP A 743 -1.01 14.42 5.94
N GLU A 744 0.28 14.45 5.66
CA GLU A 744 1.31 13.65 6.32
C GLU A 744 1.58 14.10 7.75
N THR A 745 1.69 15.41 7.94
CA THR A 745 1.79 16.00 9.29
C THR A 745 0.55 15.63 10.09
N ALA A 746 -0.64 15.69 9.50
CA ALA A 746 -1.87 15.32 10.20
C ALA A 746 -1.86 13.86 10.67
N ILE A 747 -1.38 12.93 9.85
CA ILE A 747 -1.24 11.51 10.25
C ILE A 747 -0.21 11.35 11.38
N GLU A 748 0.99 11.92 11.25
CA GLU A 748 2.03 11.72 12.25
C GLU A 748 1.70 12.37 13.60
N GLN A 749 1.06 13.54 13.57
CA GLN A 749 0.48 14.15 14.77
C GLN A 749 -0.64 13.29 15.34
N GLY A 750 -1.54 12.75 14.50
CA GLY A 750 -2.60 11.84 14.92
C GLY A 750 -2.04 10.61 15.64
N LYS A 751 -1.04 9.94 15.07
CA LYS A 751 -0.37 8.79 15.69
C LYS A 751 0.24 9.14 17.05
N SER A 752 0.91 10.29 17.16
CA SER A 752 1.49 10.76 18.43
C SER A 752 0.43 11.13 19.47
N ALA A 753 -0.69 11.73 19.05
CA ALA A 753 -1.81 12.02 19.94
C ALA A 753 -2.48 10.73 20.44
N GLY A 754 -2.80 9.79 19.56
CA GLY A 754 -3.39 8.50 19.92
C GLY A 754 -2.50 7.67 20.87
N ALA A 755 -1.19 7.67 20.63
CA ALA A 755 -0.22 7.07 21.53
C ALA A 755 -0.26 7.71 22.93
N SER A 756 -0.25 9.04 22.98
CA SER A 756 -0.26 9.80 24.23
C SER A 756 -1.58 9.68 25.00
N MET A 757 -2.72 9.53 24.29
CA MET A 757 -4.01 9.22 24.90
C MET A 757 -3.99 7.84 25.59
N ALA A 758 -3.28 6.86 25.01
CA ALA A 758 -3.10 5.52 25.58
C ALA A 758 -2.12 5.50 26.77
N GLY A 759 -1.34 6.56 26.97
CA GLY A 759 -0.26 6.62 27.96
C GLY A 759 1.13 6.26 27.44
N ASP A 760 1.29 6.02 26.13
CA ASP A 760 2.59 5.81 25.49
C ASP A 760 3.24 7.14 25.10
N GLU A 761 4.55 7.25 25.26
CA GLU A 761 5.31 8.46 24.93
C GLU A 761 5.94 8.35 23.54
N ARG A 762 5.15 8.72 22.52
CA ARG A 762 5.60 8.82 21.12
C ARG A 762 5.73 10.29 20.69
N PRO A 763 6.87 10.96 20.91
CA PRO A 763 7.04 12.35 20.51
C PRO A 763 6.92 12.53 18.99
N TYR A 764 6.11 13.49 18.57
CA TYR A 764 6.03 13.96 17.20
C TYR A 764 7.37 14.56 16.81
N LYS A 765 7.91 14.09 15.68
CA LYS A 765 9.14 14.61 15.08
C LYS A 765 8.77 15.27 13.76
N PRO A 766 8.88 16.60 13.65
CA PRO A 766 8.66 17.30 12.40
C PRO A 766 9.51 16.70 11.28
N ARG A 767 8.90 16.50 10.12
CA ARG A 767 9.58 16.05 8.90
C ARG A 767 9.32 17.05 7.80
N ILE A 768 10.21 17.05 6.81
CA ILE A 768 10.05 17.85 5.61
C ILE A 768 9.31 16.99 4.60
N TYR A 769 8.14 17.47 4.17
CA TYR A 769 7.34 16.85 3.13
C TYR A 769 7.34 17.76 1.89
N GLY A 770 7.27 17.15 0.72
CA GLY A 770 7.17 17.86 -0.55
C GLY A 770 5.71 18.10 -0.95
N ALA A 771 5.48 19.15 -1.74
CA ALA A 771 4.24 19.37 -2.45
C ALA A 771 4.36 18.77 -3.86
N SER A 772 3.29 18.12 -4.32
CA SER A 772 3.19 17.58 -5.68
C SER A 772 1.96 18.16 -6.39
N LEU A 773 2.02 18.20 -7.72
CA LEU A 773 0.90 18.55 -8.59
C LEU A 773 0.99 17.71 -9.87
N HIS A 774 -0.09 17.01 -10.20
CA HIS A 774 -0.25 16.28 -11.46
C HIS A 774 -1.46 16.88 -12.21
N ALA A 775 -1.21 17.90 -13.03
CA ALA A 775 -2.26 18.63 -13.72
C ALA A 775 -1.75 19.26 -15.02
N PHE A 776 -2.66 19.50 -15.97
CA PHE A 776 -2.35 20.16 -17.25
C PHE A 776 -1.30 19.44 -18.10
N GLY A 777 -1.21 18.11 -17.97
CA GLY A 777 -0.19 17.30 -18.66
C GLY A 777 1.24 17.54 -18.17
N LEU A 778 1.41 18.16 -16.99
CA LEU A 778 2.69 18.34 -16.32
C LEU A 778 2.67 17.72 -14.93
N GLU A 779 3.86 17.33 -14.50
CA GLU A 779 4.12 16.87 -13.14
C GLU A 779 5.08 17.84 -12.46
N LEU A 780 4.81 18.16 -11.20
CA LEU A 780 5.60 19.05 -10.38
C LEU A 780 5.84 18.43 -9.01
N PHE A 781 7.06 18.54 -8.51
CA PHE A 781 7.42 18.27 -7.13
C PHE A 781 8.29 19.42 -6.59
N SER A 782 7.97 19.89 -5.40
CA SER A 782 8.71 20.97 -4.72
C SER A 782 8.86 20.65 -3.24
N VAL A 783 10.05 20.83 -2.68
CA VAL A 783 10.34 20.47 -1.29
C VAL A 783 11.36 21.42 -0.67
N GLY A 784 11.24 21.63 0.64
CA GLY A 784 12.20 22.40 1.43
C GLY A 784 12.13 23.90 1.16
N ASP A 785 13.25 24.58 1.37
CA ASP A 785 13.40 26.02 1.19
C ASP A 785 13.88 26.34 -0.23
N ILE A 786 12.98 26.90 -1.03
CA ILE A 786 13.21 27.27 -2.44
C ILE A 786 13.64 28.73 -2.61
N GLY A 787 14.42 29.26 -1.66
CA GLY A 787 14.88 30.65 -1.68
C GLY A 787 13.93 31.63 -1.00
N SER A 788 13.21 31.17 0.02
CA SER A 788 12.20 31.96 0.73
C SER A 788 12.78 32.93 1.76
N ASP A 789 13.96 32.63 2.32
CA ASP A 789 14.65 33.51 3.29
C ASP A 789 15.47 34.58 2.56
N LYS A 790 14.92 35.80 2.49
CA LYS A 790 15.57 36.94 1.83
C LYS A 790 16.88 37.38 2.49
N ASN A 791 17.18 36.91 3.71
CA ASN A 791 18.42 37.24 4.42
C ASN A 791 19.50 36.17 4.24
N ALA A 792 19.19 35.05 3.59
CA ALA A 792 20.14 33.98 3.33
C ALA A 792 20.77 34.08 1.93
N SER A 793 22.00 33.58 1.81
CA SER A 793 22.68 33.40 0.51
C SER A 793 22.45 31.97 0.02
N TYR A 794 21.95 31.82 -1.20
CA TYR A 794 21.70 30.52 -1.81
C TYR A 794 22.63 30.29 -2.99
N MET A 795 23.20 29.09 -3.07
CA MET A 795 23.79 28.56 -4.31
C MET A 795 22.77 27.66 -5.00
N CYS A 796 22.69 27.71 -6.33
CA CYS A 796 21.70 26.92 -7.07
C CYS A 796 22.37 26.08 -8.15
N ALA A 797 21.95 24.83 -8.29
CA ALA A 797 22.20 24.01 -9.47
C ALA A 797 20.91 23.93 -10.28
N MET A 798 20.96 24.24 -11.57
CA MET A 798 19.76 24.35 -12.41
C MET A 798 19.98 23.69 -13.77
N ALA A 799 18.95 23.01 -14.27
CA ALA A 799 18.87 22.62 -15.67
C ALA A 799 17.45 22.87 -16.20
N LYS A 800 17.34 23.31 -17.45
CA LYS A 800 16.07 23.53 -18.14
C LYS A 800 16.11 23.00 -19.56
N ASP A 801 15.00 22.43 -20.01
CA ASP A 801 14.77 22.00 -21.40
C ASP A 801 13.40 22.54 -21.83
N GLU A 802 13.43 23.60 -22.65
CA GLU A 802 12.21 24.28 -23.12
C GLU A 802 11.44 23.45 -24.15
N LEU A 803 12.10 22.54 -24.87
CA LEU A 803 11.46 21.67 -25.85
C LEU A 803 10.67 20.55 -25.15
N LYS A 804 11.23 19.99 -24.08
CA LYS A 804 10.54 18.98 -23.26
C LYS A 804 9.62 19.59 -22.20
N GLY A 805 9.71 20.90 -21.97
CA GLY A 805 8.96 21.57 -20.92
C GLY A 805 9.43 21.18 -19.51
N SER A 806 10.67 20.72 -19.35
CA SER A 806 11.20 20.28 -18.05
C SER A 806 12.12 21.32 -17.42
N TYR A 807 12.04 21.45 -16.11
CA TYR A 807 12.84 22.37 -15.30
C TYR A 807 13.24 21.70 -13.99
N ARG A 808 14.50 21.83 -13.60
CA ARG A 808 14.98 21.43 -12.27
C ARG A 808 15.85 22.52 -11.66
N LYS A 809 15.67 22.80 -10.38
CA LYS A 809 16.55 23.68 -9.61
C LYS A 809 16.69 23.18 -8.18
N ILE A 810 17.93 23.00 -7.74
CA ILE A 810 18.29 22.58 -6.39
C ILE A 810 18.91 23.77 -5.67
N PHE A 811 18.41 24.07 -4.48
CA PHE A 811 18.84 25.20 -3.65
C PHE A 811 19.74 24.69 -2.53
N PHE A 812 20.89 25.34 -2.36
CA PHE A 812 21.84 25.09 -1.30
C PHE A 812 21.93 26.31 -0.38
N LYS A 813 21.77 26.08 0.93
CA LYS A 813 21.97 27.08 1.99
C LYS A 813 23.04 26.54 2.94
N ASP A 814 24.05 27.35 3.25
CA ASP A 814 25.19 26.94 4.07
C ASP A 814 25.87 25.64 3.58
N GLU A 815 26.06 25.53 2.25
CA GLU A 815 26.61 24.37 1.54
C GLU A 815 25.80 23.06 1.63
N LYS A 816 24.57 23.13 2.14
CA LYS A 816 23.67 21.97 2.28
C LYS A 816 22.42 22.13 1.43
N VAL A 817 21.88 21.01 0.96
CA VAL A 817 20.64 21.00 0.17
C VAL A 817 19.48 21.49 1.05
N ALA A 818 18.98 22.68 0.73
CA ALA A 818 17.91 23.35 1.46
C ALA A 818 16.53 23.03 0.88
N GLY A 819 16.45 22.87 -0.44
CA GLY A 819 15.20 22.60 -1.15
C GLY A 819 15.41 22.37 -2.64
N GLY A 820 14.33 22.11 -3.36
CA GLY A 820 14.38 21.96 -4.81
C GLY A 820 13.02 21.93 -5.49
N ILE A 821 13.05 22.18 -6.79
CA ILE A 821 11.91 22.21 -7.71
C ILE A 821 12.21 21.24 -8.85
N LEU A 822 11.29 20.32 -9.12
CA LEU A 822 11.31 19.40 -10.25
C LEU A 822 10.00 19.57 -11.03
N LEU A 823 10.08 19.92 -12.30
CA LEU A 823 8.93 20.13 -13.17
C LEU A 823 9.14 19.39 -14.49
N GLY A 824 8.14 18.62 -14.92
CA GLY A 824 8.15 17.80 -16.14
C GLY A 824 8.98 16.51 -16.07
N ASP A 825 9.92 16.40 -15.12
CA ASP A 825 10.71 15.19 -14.88
C ASP A 825 10.90 14.96 -13.37
N LEU A 826 10.20 13.95 -12.85
CA LEU A 826 10.17 13.63 -11.42
C LEU A 826 11.14 12.51 -10.99
N ARG A 827 12.04 12.05 -11.87
CA ARG A 827 12.96 10.94 -11.56
C ARG A 827 13.84 11.18 -10.32
N LEU A 828 14.10 12.46 -10.00
CA LEU A 828 14.93 12.87 -8.87
C LEU A 828 14.14 13.17 -7.58
N THR A 829 12.84 12.85 -7.53
CA THR A 829 11.99 13.14 -6.36
C THR A 829 12.52 12.52 -5.07
N ASN A 830 12.83 11.22 -5.09
CA ASN A 830 13.35 10.51 -3.92
C ASN A 830 14.76 10.95 -3.52
N PRO A 831 15.73 11.05 -4.45
CA PRO A 831 17.03 11.67 -4.16
C PRO A 831 16.89 13.04 -3.51
N LEU A 832 16.07 13.94 -4.07
CA LEU A 832 15.90 15.30 -3.58
C LEU A 832 15.30 15.33 -2.17
N LEU A 833 14.21 14.59 -1.94
CA LEU A 833 13.56 14.50 -0.64
C LEU A 833 14.52 13.95 0.43
N SER A 834 15.30 12.92 0.09
CA SER A 834 16.32 12.34 0.97
C SER A 834 17.41 13.36 1.30
N SER A 835 17.92 14.10 0.30
CA SER A 835 18.98 15.08 0.48
C SER A 835 18.55 16.25 1.36
N VAL A 836 17.33 16.75 1.19
CA VAL A 836 16.75 17.79 2.06
C VAL A 836 16.56 17.27 3.48
N SER A 837 15.97 16.07 3.63
CA SER A 837 15.66 15.50 4.95
C SER A 837 16.90 15.14 5.76
N LYS A 838 17.98 14.69 5.09
CA LYS A 838 19.25 14.30 5.72
C LYS A 838 20.28 15.44 5.75
N ASN A 839 19.93 16.60 5.19
CA ASN A 839 20.78 17.80 5.17
C ASN A 839 22.12 17.55 4.44
N PHE A 840 22.05 16.91 3.26
CA PHE A 840 23.22 16.52 2.47
C PHE A 840 24.06 17.72 2.04
N GLY A 841 25.37 17.55 2.07
CA GLY A 841 26.33 18.46 1.44
C GLY A 841 26.38 18.27 -0.08
N ARG A 842 27.28 19.03 -0.73
CA ARG A 842 27.45 19.00 -2.19
C ARG A 842 27.88 17.63 -2.74
N GLU A 843 28.88 16.99 -2.14
CA GLU A 843 29.40 15.69 -2.60
C GLU A 843 28.31 14.61 -2.53
N GLU A 844 27.59 14.54 -1.40
CA GLU A 844 26.48 13.60 -1.22
C GLU A 844 25.33 13.86 -2.20
N ALA A 845 25.09 15.12 -2.58
CA ALA A 845 24.11 15.47 -3.60
C ALA A 845 24.55 15.04 -5.02
N GLU A 846 25.85 15.11 -5.32
CA GLU A 846 26.42 14.61 -6.57
C GLU A 846 26.33 13.08 -6.66
N GLU A 847 26.66 12.36 -5.59
CA GLU A 847 26.50 10.90 -5.50
C GLU A 847 25.03 10.46 -5.65
N ALA A 848 24.09 11.29 -5.16
CA ALA A 848 22.66 11.07 -5.33
C ALA A 848 22.13 11.42 -6.74
N GLY A 849 22.97 11.94 -7.64
CA GLY A 849 22.61 12.31 -9.00
C GLY A 849 21.79 13.60 -9.12
N LEU A 850 21.84 14.48 -8.12
CA LEU A 850 21.11 15.77 -8.13
C LEU A 850 21.81 16.86 -8.94
N LEU A 851 23.12 16.76 -9.11
CA LEU A 851 23.96 17.76 -9.78
C LEU A 851 24.23 17.41 -11.25
#